data_AF-A0A6P7FQG0-F1
#
_entry.id   AF-A0A6P7FQG0-F1
#
_cell.length_a   1.000
_cell.length_b   1.000
_cell.length_c   1.000
_cell.angle_alpha   90.00
_cell.angle_beta   90.00
_cell.angle_gamma   90.00
#
_symmetry.space_group_name_H-M   'P 1'
#
loop_
_entity.id
_entity.type
_entity.pdbx_description
1 polymer ?
#
loop_
_entity_poly.entity_id
_entity_poly.type
_entity_poly.pdbx_seq_one_letter_code
_entity_poly.pdbx_strand_id
1 'polypeptide(L)'
;MPIMHKNVSYNCRVIFLNKKILLIRPKKILADSGNYRESRWFTSWKKERQTEDFYLPRMISSITNQKIVPIGDAVISTLDTCIGFEICEELWCSSSPHIPLSLDGVEIICNGSGSHTELRKNYVIADLVKNATMKCGGCYVYSNLRGCDGQRVYFDGVSCITLNGKVLNRAKQFALSEVEVVASTIDLEDIRSYRNNRRANAHLASSTPSYPRINVDFSLSPEYDTALPSANPIEWQFLEPEEEIAQGPACWLWDYLRRSGQGGFFLPLSGGVDSSSTAIIVFSMCNLIMDAIHQEADQKVLSDLRRILASPDYTPNSAQDICNRLFVTCYMGSENSSKETRMRAETLADFIGSYHMNIVIDTAVSACVEIFTKMTNMLPKFSSNGGCARQNLALQNIQARIRMVLSYLFAQLMLWTRGRPGGLLVLGSANVDESLRGYMTKYDCSSADINPIGGISKSDLRRFMNYAKTKFNIPILNEIIEAPPTAELEPLKEGGIVQTDEEDMGMSYEELTQYGRLRKIESCGPYSMYCKLVQTWSSKYTPKQVAEKVKHFFRCYAINRHKMTVITPSYHAESYSPEDNRFDLRPFLYRANWSWQFRAIDKQVAYIASMKRTGSTDSNQSTKSKKSNDPPSRIRAGITV
;
A
#
# COMPACT_ATOMS: atom_id res chain seq x y z
N MET A 1 10.39 10.69 19.33
CA MET A 1 11.79 10.24 19.21
C MET A 1 12.02 9.02 20.08
N PRO A 2 12.95 8.11 19.73
CA PRO A 2 13.31 6.98 20.58
C PRO A 2 14.07 7.44 21.82
N ILE A 3 13.77 6.86 22.99
CA ILE A 3 14.45 7.15 24.26
C ILE A 3 14.73 5.84 24.99
N MET A 4 15.95 5.70 25.51
CA MET A 4 16.34 4.57 26.35
C MET A 4 16.27 4.97 27.82
N HIS A 5 15.42 4.32 28.61
CA HIS A 5 15.28 4.55 30.05
C HIS A 5 15.54 3.25 30.80
N LYS A 6 16.44 3.27 31.78
CA LYS A 6 16.90 2.08 32.53
C LYS A 6 17.26 0.90 31.59
N ASN A 7 18.00 1.19 30.52
CA ASN A 7 18.40 0.24 29.47
C ASN A 7 17.25 -0.37 28.64
N VAL A 8 16.06 0.24 28.65
CA VAL A 8 14.92 -0.19 27.84
C VAL A 8 14.58 0.90 26.82
N SER A 9 14.50 0.53 25.55
CA SER A 9 14.16 1.45 24.45
C SER A 9 12.66 1.63 24.32
N TYR A 10 12.20 2.88 24.31
CA TYR A 10 10.80 3.27 24.15
C TYR A 10 10.63 4.20 22.94
N ASN A 11 9.51 4.05 22.23
CA ASN A 11 9.03 5.06 21.29
C ASN A 11 8.35 6.19 22.10
N CYS A 12 8.90 7.40 22.11
CA CYS A 12 8.43 8.46 23.01
C CYS A 12 7.98 9.73 22.27
N ARG A 13 7.04 10.44 22.89
CA ARG A 13 6.83 11.88 22.68
C ARG A 13 7.62 12.64 23.75
N VAL A 14 8.26 13.73 23.36
CA VAL A 14 8.94 14.66 24.27
C VAL A 14 8.20 15.98 24.19
N ILE A 15 7.61 16.38 25.30
CA ILE A 15 6.84 17.61 25.43
C ILE A 15 7.74 18.64 26.09
N PHE A 16 7.87 19.81 25.47
CA PHE A 16 8.71 20.89 25.99
C PHE A 16 8.07 22.25 25.73
N LEU A 17 8.39 23.21 26.60
CA LEU A 17 7.95 24.60 26.53
C LEU A 17 9.09 25.48 27.03
N ASN A 18 9.40 26.59 26.35
CA ASN A 18 10.36 27.61 26.81
C ASN A 18 11.70 27.02 27.32
N LYS A 19 12.33 26.16 26.51
CA LYS A 19 13.60 25.46 26.83
C LYS A 19 13.53 24.50 28.03
N LYS A 20 12.35 24.11 28.48
CA LYS A 20 12.14 23.10 29.53
C LYS A 20 11.40 21.90 28.97
N ILE A 21 11.90 20.70 29.26
CA ILE A 21 11.16 19.46 28.99
C ILE A 21 10.17 19.27 30.14
N LEU A 22 8.90 19.12 29.78
CA LEU A 22 7.78 18.97 30.71
C LEU A 22 7.50 17.50 31.01
N LEU A 23 7.48 16.66 29.96
CA LEU A 23 7.13 15.24 30.04
C LEU A 23 7.78 14.46 28.89
N ILE A 24 8.21 13.24 29.20
CA ILE A 24 8.52 12.21 28.21
C ILE A 24 7.41 11.15 28.29
N ARG A 25 6.57 11.03 27.25
CA ARG A 25 5.50 10.03 27.19
C ARG A 25 5.91 8.85 26.31
N PRO A 26 6.27 7.68 26.88
CA PRO A 26 6.55 6.46 26.12
C PRO A 26 5.26 5.80 25.63
N LYS A 27 5.28 5.20 24.44
CA LYS A 27 4.18 4.47 23.82
C LYS A 27 3.82 3.22 24.64
N LYS A 28 2.52 3.00 24.85
CA LYS A 28 1.94 1.92 25.64
C LYS A 28 1.52 0.73 24.77
N ILE A 29 1.07 0.99 23.54
CA ILE A 29 0.59 -0.02 22.60
C ILE A 29 1.43 0.06 21.33
N LEU A 30 2.13 -1.04 21.01
CA LEU A 30 2.99 -1.14 19.85
C LEU A 30 2.23 -1.76 18.67
N ALA A 31 2.51 -1.30 17.46
CA ALA A 31 2.02 -1.86 16.21
C ALA A 31 2.94 -3.00 15.74
N ASP A 32 2.37 -4.20 15.62
CA ASP A 32 3.08 -5.42 15.21
C ASP A 32 2.32 -6.20 14.13
N SER A 33 1.55 -5.49 13.29
CA SER A 33 0.74 -6.06 12.21
C SER A 33 1.15 -5.50 10.83
N GLY A 34 1.01 -6.32 9.80
CA GLY A 34 1.28 -5.91 8.41
C GLY A 34 2.73 -5.46 8.20
N ASN A 35 2.92 -4.19 7.84
CA ASN A 35 4.25 -3.58 7.66
C ASN A 35 4.91 -3.19 9.00
N TYR A 36 4.15 -3.09 10.09
CA TYR A 36 4.65 -2.68 11.40
C TYR A 36 5.19 -3.86 12.20
N ARG A 37 6.22 -3.56 13.01
CA ARG A 37 6.93 -4.51 13.88
C ARG A 37 7.72 -3.77 14.95
N GLU A 38 7.06 -2.83 15.62
CA GLU A 38 7.68 -1.94 16.60
C GLU A 38 8.32 -2.72 17.76
N SER A 39 7.74 -3.86 18.17
CA SER A 39 8.29 -4.72 19.24
C SER A 39 9.71 -5.25 18.94
N ARG A 40 10.13 -5.22 17.67
CA ARG A 40 11.52 -5.54 17.29
C ARG A 40 12.53 -4.57 17.89
N TRP A 41 12.15 -3.31 18.09
CA TRP A 41 13.07 -2.23 18.50
C TRP A 41 12.68 -1.56 19.82
N PHE A 42 11.39 -1.58 20.17
CA PHE A 42 10.85 -0.88 21.32
C PHE A 42 10.11 -1.81 22.27
N THR A 43 10.05 -1.40 23.53
CA THR A 43 9.21 -2.03 24.56
C THR A 43 8.02 -1.13 24.85
N SER A 44 6.86 -1.74 25.12
CA SER A 44 5.67 -1.00 25.56
C SER A 44 5.82 -0.55 27.01
N TRP A 45 5.41 0.68 27.31
CA TRP A 45 5.29 1.14 28.70
C TRP A 45 4.13 0.44 29.40
N LYS A 46 4.41 -0.21 30.54
CA LYS A 46 3.43 -1.02 31.29
C LYS A 46 2.94 -0.39 32.60
N LYS A 47 3.55 0.71 33.04
CA LYS A 47 3.21 1.36 34.31
C LYS A 47 2.12 2.41 34.07
N GLU A 48 0.88 1.93 33.98
CA GLU A 48 -0.27 2.79 33.72
C GLU A 48 -0.42 3.85 34.80
N ARG A 49 -0.68 5.10 34.38
CA ARG A 49 -0.88 6.27 35.27
C ARG A 49 0.26 6.46 36.29
N GLN A 50 1.48 6.11 35.90
CA GLN A 50 2.67 6.26 36.71
C GLN A 50 3.79 6.93 35.91
N THR A 51 4.63 7.66 36.63
CA THR A 51 5.84 8.28 36.10
C THR A 51 7.05 7.84 36.89
N GLU A 52 8.22 7.96 36.27
CA GLU A 52 9.52 7.80 36.89
C GLU A 52 10.41 8.99 36.56
N ASP A 53 11.48 9.15 37.31
CA ASP A 53 12.53 10.13 37.03
C ASP A 53 13.41 9.67 35.87
N PHE A 54 13.48 10.49 34.82
CA PHE A 54 14.42 10.33 33.71
C PHE A 54 15.58 11.31 33.83
N TYR A 55 16.80 10.79 33.93
CA TYR A 55 18.01 11.61 33.93
C TYR A 55 18.35 12.07 32.52
N LEU A 56 18.37 13.39 32.31
CA LEU A 56 18.66 13.98 31.01
C LEU A 56 20.14 13.82 30.62
N PRO A 57 20.45 13.62 29.33
CA PRO A 57 21.83 13.68 28.85
C PRO A 57 22.46 15.04 29.17
N ARG A 58 23.77 15.06 29.49
CA ARG A 58 24.50 16.29 29.87
C ARG A 58 24.30 17.43 28.87
N MET A 59 24.28 17.11 27.57
CA MET A 59 24.01 18.10 26.50
C MET A 59 22.65 18.79 26.67
N ILE A 60 21.60 18.03 27.02
CA ILE A 60 20.26 18.58 27.21
C ILE A 60 20.20 19.32 28.54
N SER A 61 20.75 18.75 29.62
CA SER A 61 20.80 19.42 30.93
C SER A 61 21.49 20.78 30.89
N SER A 62 22.55 20.93 30.09
CA SER A 62 23.26 22.21 29.93
C SER A 62 22.41 23.29 29.26
N ILE A 63 21.44 22.91 28.42
CA ILE A 63 20.54 23.82 27.71
C ILE A 63 19.30 24.11 28.55
N THR A 64 18.71 23.08 29.15
CA THR A 64 17.43 23.17 29.85
C THR A 64 17.59 23.56 31.31
N ASN A 65 18.79 23.49 31.89
CA ASN A 65 19.01 23.56 33.33
C ASN A 65 18.13 22.57 34.13
N GLN A 66 17.86 21.40 33.55
CA GLN A 66 17.15 20.30 34.21
C GLN A 66 18.05 19.07 34.25
N LYS A 67 18.14 18.43 35.42
CA LYS A 67 18.83 17.14 35.55
C LYS A 67 17.88 15.97 35.33
N ILE A 68 16.63 16.13 35.78
CA ILE A 68 15.60 15.09 35.81
C ILE A 68 14.31 15.67 35.22
N VAL A 69 13.58 14.83 34.50
CA VAL A 69 12.21 15.10 34.02
C VAL A 69 11.35 13.85 34.18
N PRO A 70 10.02 13.99 34.29
CA PRO A 70 9.14 12.82 34.37
C PRO A 70 9.10 12.07 33.04
N ILE A 71 9.22 10.74 33.12
CA ILE A 71 8.92 9.80 32.03
C ILE A 71 7.77 8.87 32.45
N GLY A 72 6.72 8.76 31.64
CA GLY A 72 5.63 7.83 31.91
C GLY A 72 4.27 8.26 31.38
N ASP A 73 3.22 7.71 31.99
CA ASP A 73 1.84 7.89 31.58
C ASP A 73 1.18 9.01 32.41
N ALA A 74 1.31 10.24 31.91
CA ALA A 74 0.89 11.47 32.57
C ALA A 74 0.29 12.47 31.57
N VAL A 75 -0.32 13.52 32.10
CA VAL A 75 -0.96 14.61 31.34
C VAL A 75 -0.34 15.96 31.70
N ILE A 76 -0.48 16.94 30.80
CA ILE A 76 -0.06 18.33 31.05
C ILE A 76 -1.29 19.12 31.48
N SER A 77 -1.22 19.77 32.65
CA SER A 77 -2.26 20.68 33.12
C SER A 77 -1.74 22.10 33.01
N THR A 78 -2.36 22.90 32.16
CA THR A 78 -2.10 24.35 32.05
C THR A 78 -3.07 25.11 32.97
N LEU A 79 -3.00 26.45 32.96
CA LEU A 79 -3.90 27.28 33.75
C LEU A 79 -5.36 27.18 33.28
N ASP A 80 -5.55 26.88 31.99
CA ASP A 80 -6.83 26.96 31.28
C ASP A 80 -7.34 25.62 30.75
N THR A 81 -6.48 24.60 30.58
CA THR A 81 -6.88 23.30 30.01
C THR A 81 -6.00 22.13 30.46
N CYS A 82 -6.32 20.92 29.98
CA CYS A 82 -5.55 19.71 30.21
C CYS A 82 -5.31 18.96 28.89
N ILE A 83 -4.05 18.60 28.64
CA ILE A 83 -3.57 17.99 27.39
C ILE A 83 -3.05 16.57 27.66
N GLY A 84 -3.60 15.61 26.93
CA GLY A 84 -3.18 14.21 26.94
C GLY A 84 -2.55 13.79 25.63
N PHE A 85 -1.90 12.62 25.65
CA PHE A 85 -1.15 12.11 24.51
C PHE A 85 -1.54 10.68 24.21
N GLU A 86 -1.82 10.46 22.93
CA GLU A 86 -1.98 9.14 22.32
C GLU A 86 -0.90 9.00 21.24
N ILE A 87 -0.48 7.78 20.91
CA ILE A 87 0.57 7.59 19.90
C ILE A 87 0.12 6.50 18.93
N CYS A 88 -0.19 6.90 17.69
CA CYS A 88 -0.50 5.98 16.59
C CYS A 88 -1.49 4.89 17.04
N GLU A 89 -1.13 3.61 16.89
CA GLU A 89 -1.90 2.39 17.23
C GLU A 89 -2.70 2.44 18.56
N GLU A 90 -2.29 3.26 19.52
CA GLU A 90 -3.08 3.49 20.73
C GLU A 90 -4.54 3.92 20.44
N LEU A 91 -4.81 4.63 19.33
CA LEU A 91 -6.15 5.01 18.88
C LEU A 91 -7.00 3.81 18.42
N TRP A 92 -6.39 2.81 17.78
CA TRP A 92 -7.07 1.66 17.16
C TRP A 92 -7.45 0.57 18.15
N CYS A 93 -6.86 0.59 19.35
CA CYS A 93 -7.09 -0.43 20.36
C CYS A 93 -8.55 -0.40 20.87
N SER A 94 -9.11 -1.56 21.20
CA SER A 94 -10.47 -1.63 21.80
C SER A 94 -10.60 -0.87 23.13
N SER A 95 -9.48 -0.67 23.83
CA SER A 95 -9.38 0.13 25.06
C SER A 95 -8.39 1.27 24.87
N SER A 96 -8.69 2.15 23.91
CA SER A 96 -7.82 3.29 23.58
C SER A 96 -7.60 4.22 24.78
N PRO A 97 -6.38 4.78 24.96
CA PRO A 97 -6.07 5.72 26.04
C PRO A 97 -6.95 6.97 26.10
N HIS A 98 -7.49 7.46 24.98
CA HIS A 98 -8.36 8.63 24.98
C HIS A 98 -9.61 8.47 25.85
N ILE A 99 -10.08 7.24 26.09
CA ILE A 99 -11.25 6.97 26.95
C ILE A 99 -10.94 7.36 28.41
N PRO A 100 -9.97 6.73 29.10
CA PRO A 100 -9.63 7.12 30.47
C PRO A 100 -9.06 8.54 30.56
N LEU A 101 -8.36 9.05 29.53
CA LEU A 101 -7.91 10.45 29.51
C LEU A 101 -9.11 11.41 29.57
N SER A 102 -10.12 11.18 28.72
CA SER A 102 -11.32 12.03 28.68
C SER A 102 -12.13 11.97 29.97
N LEU A 103 -12.22 10.79 30.59
CA LEU A 103 -12.87 10.61 31.89
C LEU A 103 -12.14 11.31 33.05
N ASP A 104 -10.81 11.47 32.97
CA ASP A 104 -10.04 12.30 33.91
C ASP A 104 -10.17 13.81 33.64
N GLY A 105 -10.89 14.19 32.57
CA GLY A 105 -11.09 15.59 32.21
C GLY A 105 -10.03 16.19 31.30
N VAL A 106 -9.22 15.37 30.62
CA VAL A 106 -8.35 15.84 29.52
C VAL A 106 -9.21 16.38 28.39
N GLU A 107 -9.03 17.63 27.99
CA GLU A 107 -9.86 18.31 26.99
C GLU A 107 -9.27 18.20 25.58
N ILE A 108 -7.93 18.21 25.47
CA ILE A 108 -7.20 18.12 24.20
C ILE A 108 -6.35 16.85 24.19
N ILE A 109 -6.48 16.04 23.14
CA ILE A 109 -5.71 14.80 22.97
C ILE A 109 -4.86 14.93 21.71
N CYS A 110 -3.54 14.86 21.88
CA CYS A 110 -2.57 14.94 20.78
C CYS A 110 -2.11 13.54 20.38
N ASN A 111 -2.37 13.15 19.13
CA ASN A 111 -1.88 11.92 18.54
C ASN A 111 -0.79 12.17 17.50
N GLY A 112 0.43 11.72 17.79
CA GLY A 112 1.52 11.66 16.82
C GLY A 112 1.60 10.29 16.17
N SER A 113 1.40 10.23 14.85
CA SER A 113 1.30 9.01 14.06
C SER A 113 2.37 8.90 12.97
N GLY A 114 2.59 7.66 12.55
CA GLY A 114 3.40 7.28 11.38
C GLY A 114 2.64 6.21 10.61
N SER A 115 1.43 6.57 10.16
CA SER A 115 0.49 5.68 9.48
C SER A 115 0.73 5.72 7.98
N HIS A 116 1.10 4.57 7.39
CA HIS A 116 1.22 4.47 5.95
C HIS A 116 -0.15 4.36 5.26
N THR A 117 -0.18 4.75 4.00
CA THR A 117 -1.35 4.68 3.14
C THR A 117 -1.70 3.24 2.79
N GLU A 118 -3.00 2.95 2.79
CA GLU A 118 -3.59 1.78 2.15
C GLU A 118 -4.74 2.29 1.27
N LEU A 119 -4.83 1.75 0.05
CA LEU A 119 -5.81 2.18 -0.94
C LEU A 119 -7.24 2.01 -0.37
N ARG A 120 -8.07 3.07 -0.45
CA ARG A 120 -9.44 3.16 0.07
C ARG A 120 -9.58 3.14 1.59
N LYS A 121 -8.50 3.25 2.37
CA LYS A 121 -8.55 3.11 3.84
C LYS A 121 -8.48 4.41 4.61
N ASN A 122 -8.47 5.55 3.92
CA ASN A 122 -8.48 6.87 4.56
C ASN A 122 -9.66 7.06 5.54
N TYR A 123 -10.84 6.47 5.22
CA TYR A 123 -12.02 6.52 6.09
C TYR A 123 -11.75 5.96 7.50
N VAL A 124 -10.81 5.02 7.66
CA VAL A 124 -10.49 4.43 8.95
C VAL A 124 -10.00 5.49 9.93
N ILE A 125 -9.07 6.36 9.50
CA ILE A 125 -8.60 7.47 10.34
C ILE A 125 -9.74 8.44 10.63
N ALA A 126 -10.45 8.88 9.58
CA ALA A 126 -11.55 9.84 9.69
C ALA A 126 -12.59 9.38 10.71
N ASP A 127 -13.01 8.11 10.62
CA ASP A 127 -14.00 7.53 11.52
C ASP A 127 -13.46 7.34 12.93
N LEU A 128 -12.21 6.91 13.11
CA LEU A 128 -11.63 6.75 14.44
C LEU A 128 -11.52 8.09 15.19
N VAL A 129 -10.99 9.14 14.56
CA VAL A 129 -10.84 10.45 15.23
C VAL A 129 -12.18 11.15 15.45
N LYS A 130 -13.17 10.95 14.56
CA LYS A 130 -14.53 11.44 14.76
C LYS A 130 -15.23 10.69 15.88
N ASN A 131 -15.16 9.36 15.89
CA ASN A 131 -15.81 8.55 16.92
C ASN A 131 -15.19 8.74 18.30
N ALA A 132 -13.87 8.90 18.41
CA ALA A 132 -13.20 9.20 19.67
C ALA A 132 -13.77 10.47 20.31
N THR A 133 -13.87 11.56 19.55
CA THR A 133 -14.39 12.86 20.06
C THR A 133 -15.91 12.89 20.17
N MET A 134 -16.65 12.17 19.32
CA MET A 134 -18.11 12.05 19.40
C MET A 134 -18.54 11.28 20.66
N LYS A 135 -17.81 10.22 21.02
CA LYS A 135 -18.12 9.37 22.18
C LYS A 135 -17.72 10.06 23.49
N CYS A 136 -16.51 10.62 23.54
CA CYS A 136 -15.91 11.13 24.78
C CYS A 136 -16.07 12.65 24.97
N GLY A 137 -16.35 13.41 23.91
CA GLY A 137 -16.18 14.86 23.89
C GLY A 137 -14.70 15.26 23.95
N GLY A 138 -14.38 16.48 23.53
CA GLY A 138 -13.02 17.01 23.50
C GLY A 138 -12.50 17.28 22.09
N CYS A 139 -11.29 17.83 22.05
CA CYS A 139 -10.52 18.09 20.85
C CYS A 139 -9.48 16.98 20.65
N TYR A 140 -9.35 16.51 19.40
CA TYR A 140 -8.36 15.53 19.02
C TYR A 140 -7.51 16.08 17.88
N VAL A 141 -6.21 16.21 18.14
CA VAL A 141 -5.21 16.71 17.20
C VAL A 141 -4.41 15.53 16.70
N TYR A 142 -4.70 15.08 15.48
CA TYR A 142 -3.99 14.00 14.82
C TYR A 142 -2.94 14.57 13.86
N SER A 143 -1.70 14.12 14.00
CA SER A 143 -0.59 14.50 13.12
C SER A 143 0.09 13.25 12.58
N ASN A 144 0.26 13.19 11.26
CA ASN A 144 0.89 12.06 10.58
C ASN A 144 2.10 12.49 9.75
N LEU A 145 3.02 11.56 9.54
CA LEU A 145 4.06 11.71 8.52
C LEU A 145 3.44 11.83 7.13
N ARG A 146 4.13 12.51 6.22
CA ARG A 146 3.83 12.51 4.78
C ARG A 146 5.06 12.17 3.97
N GLY A 147 4.89 11.41 2.90
CA GLY A 147 5.97 11.10 1.95
C GLY A 147 6.50 9.67 2.10
N CYS A 148 7.58 9.37 1.39
CA CYS A 148 8.39 8.18 1.58
C CYS A 148 9.50 8.48 2.60
N ASP A 149 9.80 7.59 3.54
CA ASP A 149 10.89 7.76 4.53
C ASP A 149 12.14 6.91 4.22
N GLY A 150 12.24 6.39 2.99
CA GLY A 150 13.28 5.43 2.59
C GLY A 150 12.81 3.97 2.58
N GLN A 151 11.49 3.74 2.67
CA GLN A 151 10.87 2.42 2.58
C GLN A 151 9.98 2.30 1.34
N ARG A 152 9.28 1.17 1.21
CA ARG A 152 8.32 0.93 0.13
C ARG A 152 6.93 1.53 0.42
N VAL A 153 6.71 2.00 1.64
CA VAL A 153 5.46 2.61 2.07
C VAL A 153 5.49 4.11 1.81
N TYR A 154 4.31 4.69 1.65
CA TYR A 154 4.11 6.13 1.63
C TYR A 154 3.21 6.51 2.80
N PHE A 155 3.55 7.54 3.55
CA PHE A 155 2.72 8.06 4.63
C PHE A 155 1.78 9.13 4.08
N ASP A 156 0.48 9.02 4.38
CA ASP A 156 -0.57 9.81 3.73
C ASP A 156 -0.82 11.18 4.35
N GLY A 157 -0.02 11.63 5.31
CA GLY A 157 0.01 13.04 5.74
C GLY A 157 -1.24 13.64 6.38
N VAL A 158 -2.38 12.91 6.40
CA VAL A 158 -3.75 13.36 6.71
C VAL A 158 -3.94 13.84 8.17
N SER A 159 -3.15 14.83 8.54
CA SER A 159 -3.18 15.48 9.83
C SER A 159 -4.48 16.26 9.93
N CYS A 160 -5.19 16.17 11.05
CA CYS A 160 -6.51 16.75 11.19
C CYS A 160 -6.83 17.13 12.64
N ILE A 161 -7.79 18.04 12.79
CA ILE A 161 -8.31 18.47 14.08
C ILE A 161 -9.80 18.13 14.11
N THR A 162 -10.22 17.39 15.13
CA THR A 162 -11.63 17.07 15.38
C THR A 162 -12.08 17.57 16.74
N LEU A 163 -13.35 17.99 16.83
CA LEU A 163 -13.98 18.52 18.04
C LEU A 163 -15.38 17.94 18.17
N ASN A 164 -15.63 17.22 19.27
CA ASN A 164 -16.97 16.71 19.61
C ASN A 164 -17.68 15.93 18.47
N GLY A 165 -16.92 15.18 17.65
CA GLY A 165 -17.41 14.40 16.51
C GLY A 165 -17.40 15.11 15.16
N LYS A 166 -17.03 16.39 15.14
CA LYS A 166 -16.92 17.21 13.92
C LYS A 166 -15.47 17.39 13.53
N VAL A 167 -15.19 17.46 12.22
CA VAL A 167 -13.84 17.77 11.71
C VAL A 167 -13.77 19.27 11.51
N LEU A 168 -12.70 19.90 11.98
CA LEU A 168 -12.51 21.36 11.86
C LEU A 168 -11.55 21.72 10.74
N ASN A 169 -10.46 20.95 10.59
CA ASN A 169 -9.46 21.18 9.55
C ASN A 169 -8.67 19.90 9.25
N ARG A 170 -8.08 19.81 8.06
CA ARG A 170 -7.38 18.61 7.56
C ARG A 170 -6.31 18.98 6.52
N ALA A 171 -5.18 18.31 6.57
CA ALA A 171 -4.10 18.38 5.59
C ALA A 171 -4.41 17.59 4.31
N LYS A 172 -3.64 17.83 3.24
CA LYS A 172 -3.70 17.02 2.02
C LYS A 172 -3.20 15.60 2.26
N GLN A 173 -3.81 14.63 1.56
CA GLN A 173 -3.39 13.23 1.61
C GLN A 173 -2.06 12.99 0.86
N PHE A 174 -1.90 13.64 -0.29
CA PHE A 174 -0.72 13.54 -1.12
C PHE A 174 -0.28 14.95 -1.50
N ALA A 175 1.00 15.26 -1.33
CA ALA A 175 1.60 16.53 -1.76
C ALA A 175 3.12 16.38 -1.84
N LEU A 176 3.76 17.22 -2.65
CA LEU A 176 5.21 17.26 -2.78
C LEU A 176 5.89 18.12 -1.70
N SER A 177 5.12 19.01 -1.06
CA SER A 177 5.63 19.89 0.00
C SER A 177 6.12 19.06 1.21
N GLU A 178 7.25 19.44 1.77
CA GLU A 178 7.84 18.70 2.90
C GLU A 178 7.12 18.95 4.22
N VAL A 179 6.49 20.11 4.36
CA VAL A 179 5.80 20.52 5.59
C VAL A 179 4.43 21.09 5.24
N GLU A 180 3.40 20.59 5.91
CA GLU A 180 2.07 21.20 5.94
C GLU A 180 1.63 21.33 7.39
N VAL A 181 1.12 22.50 7.77
CA VAL A 181 0.65 22.80 9.12
C VAL A 181 -0.84 23.11 9.07
N VAL A 182 -1.60 22.41 9.90
CA VAL A 182 -3.04 22.58 10.05
C VAL A 182 -3.32 23.18 11.42
N ALA A 183 -4.14 24.23 11.47
CA ALA A 183 -4.54 24.90 12.70
C ALA A 183 -6.05 25.14 12.73
N SER A 184 -6.61 25.21 13.94
CA SER A 184 -8.00 25.58 14.19
C SER A 184 -8.11 26.27 15.53
N THR A 185 -8.84 27.39 15.57
CA THR A 185 -9.25 28.05 16.82
C THR A 185 -10.49 27.33 17.35
N ILE A 186 -10.48 26.93 18.61
CA ILE A 186 -11.60 26.25 19.27
C ILE A 186 -11.95 26.94 20.59
N ASP A 187 -13.22 26.81 21.01
CA ASP A 187 -13.67 27.20 22.33
C ASP A 187 -13.63 25.98 23.27
N LEU A 188 -12.96 26.11 24.42
CA LEU A 188 -12.90 25.04 25.42
C LEU A 188 -14.26 24.85 26.12
N GLU A 189 -15.10 25.89 26.18
CA GLU A 189 -16.44 25.78 26.76
C GLU A 189 -17.37 24.90 25.93
N ASP A 190 -17.14 24.78 24.61
CA ASP A 190 -17.85 23.81 23.78
C ASP A 190 -17.56 22.37 24.23
N ILE A 191 -16.33 22.08 24.67
CA ILE A 191 -15.96 20.76 25.20
C ILE A 191 -16.65 20.52 26.54
N ARG A 192 -16.58 21.49 27.44
CA ARG A 192 -17.13 21.42 28.81
C ARG A 192 -18.64 21.24 28.78
N SER A 193 -19.33 22.05 27.99
CA SER A 193 -20.78 21.97 27.77
C SER A 193 -21.18 20.63 27.13
N TYR A 194 -20.48 20.20 26.08
CA TYR A 194 -20.76 18.92 25.41
C TYR A 194 -20.64 17.72 26.36
N ARG A 195 -19.61 17.70 27.21
CA ARG A 195 -19.40 16.64 28.20
C ARG A 195 -20.43 16.71 29.32
N ASN A 196 -20.77 17.89 29.82
CA ASN A 196 -21.76 18.05 30.88
C ASN A 196 -23.18 17.64 30.42
N ASN A 197 -23.52 17.86 29.15
CA ASN A 197 -24.77 17.40 28.56
C ASN A 197 -24.85 15.85 28.45
N ARG A 198 -23.70 15.16 28.48
CA ARG A 198 -23.62 13.68 28.51
C ARG A 198 -23.50 13.16 29.93
N ARG A 199 -24.58 13.26 30.70
CA ARG A 199 -24.61 12.94 32.14
C ARG A 199 -24.05 11.57 32.51
N ALA A 200 -24.32 10.53 31.71
CA ALA A 200 -23.78 9.19 31.97
C ALA A 200 -22.24 9.18 32.02
N ASN A 201 -21.57 9.89 31.11
CA ASN A 201 -20.11 10.01 31.10
C ASN A 201 -19.61 10.83 32.30
N ALA A 202 -20.34 11.87 32.72
CA ALA A 202 -20.00 12.65 33.90
C ALA A 202 -20.03 11.80 35.20
N HIS A 203 -21.00 10.89 35.33
CA HIS A 203 -21.05 9.94 36.44
C HIS A 203 -19.89 8.93 36.43
N LEU A 204 -19.46 8.49 35.25
CA LEU A 204 -18.27 7.63 35.12
C LEU A 204 -16.98 8.39 35.46
N ALA A 205 -16.87 9.64 35.01
CA ALA A 205 -15.74 10.50 35.28
C ALA A 205 -15.51 10.71 36.79
N SER A 206 -16.57 10.88 37.58
CA SER A 206 -16.45 11.14 39.02
C SER A 206 -15.88 9.99 39.85
N SER A 207 -15.74 8.79 39.27
CA SER A 207 -15.16 7.60 39.92
C SER A 207 -13.88 7.09 39.24
N THR A 208 -13.41 7.80 38.21
CA THR A 208 -12.22 7.39 37.45
C THR A 208 -10.94 7.72 38.23
N PRO A 209 -9.96 6.80 38.33
CA PRO A 209 -8.70 7.12 39.00
C PRO A 209 -7.93 8.22 38.28
N SER A 210 -7.22 9.07 39.01
CA SER A 210 -6.56 10.22 38.38
C SER A 210 -5.29 9.85 37.59
N TYR A 211 -4.96 10.67 36.59
CA TYR A 211 -3.63 10.66 35.98
C TYR A 211 -2.64 11.52 36.79
N PRO A 212 -1.34 11.19 36.81
CA PRO A 212 -0.31 12.14 37.22
C PRO A 212 -0.38 13.39 36.33
N ARG A 213 -0.45 14.57 36.97
CA ARG A 213 -0.55 15.87 36.30
C ARG A 213 0.73 16.66 36.43
N ILE A 214 1.31 17.05 35.30
CA ILE A 214 2.43 17.99 35.26
C ILE A 214 1.82 19.39 35.14
N ASN A 215 1.83 20.14 36.23
CA ASN A 215 1.31 21.50 36.26
C ASN A 215 2.29 22.44 35.55
N VAL A 216 1.76 23.28 34.67
CA VAL A 216 2.52 24.23 33.86
C VAL A 216 1.90 25.60 34.01
N ASP A 217 2.69 26.57 34.46
CA ASP A 217 2.31 27.97 34.56
C ASP A 217 2.32 28.62 33.16
N PHE A 218 1.31 28.29 32.37
CA PHE A 218 1.11 28.74 31.00
C PHE A 218 -0.38 28.71 30.67
N SER A 219 -0.84 29.66 29.84
CA SER A 219 -2.20 29.68 29.29
C SER A 219 -2.12 29.45 27.78
N LEU A 220 -2.94 28.54 27.25
CA LEU A 220 -3.06 28.31 25.80
C LEU A 220 -3.89 29.40 25.13
N SER A 221 -4.91 29.93 25.82
CA SER A 221 -5.69 31.07 25.36
C SER A 221 -5.10 32.40 25.87
N PRO A 222 -5.19 33.49 25.09
CA PRO A 222 -4.89 34.83 25.57
C PRO A 222 -6.00 35.34 26.51
N GLU A 223 -5.71 36.34 27.34
CA GLU A 223 -6.71 36.93 28.27
C GLU A 223 -7.92 37.56 27.56
N TYR A 224 -7.75 37.99 26.31
CA TYR A 224 -8.81 38.61 25.49
C TYR A 224 -8.93 37.86 24.16
N ASP A 225 -9.84 36.87 24.11
CA ASP A 225 -10.05 35.96 22.98
C ASP A 225 -11.42 36.13 22.30
N THR A 226 -12.28 37.02 22.80
CA THR A 226 -13.67 37.21 22.30
C THR A 226 -13.78 37.62 20.83
N ALA A 227 -12.72 38.18 20.25
CA ALA A 227 -12.65 38.55 18.85
C ALA A 227 -12.06 37.45 17.94
N LEU A 228 -11.56 36.35 18.51
CA LEU A 228 -10.99 35.24 17.75
C LEU A 228 -12.12 34.35 17.20
N PRO A 229 -12.27 34.21 15.88
CA PRO A 229 -13.32 33.38 15.32
C PRO A 229 -13.02 31.90 15.54
N SER A 230 -13.97 31.17 16.12
CA SER A 230 -13.93 29.71 16.20
C SER A 230 -14.02 29.08 14.81
N ALA A 231 -13.29 27.98 14.61
CA ALA A 231 -13.29 27.26 13.35
C ALA A 231 -14.65 26.60 13.08
N ASN A 232 -15.15 26.76 11.86
CA ASN A 232 -16.37 26.09 11.43
C ASN A 232 -16.09 24.63 11.03
N PRO A 233 -17.00 23.70 11.33
CA PRO A 233 -16.88 22.32 10.87
C PRO A 233 -16.82 22.19 9.34
N ILE A 234 -16.01 21.24 8.87
CA ILE A 234 -15.90 20.86 7.46
C ILE A 234 -16.33 19.41 7.24
N GLU A 235 -16.74 19.10 6.01
CA GLU A 235 -16.96 17.72 5.58
C GLU A 235 -15.64 17.07 5.13
N TRP A 236 -15.50 15.78 5.41
CA TRP A 236 -14.34 15.02 5.00
C TRP A 236 -14.50 14.55 3.55
N GLN A 237 -13.80 15.20 2.63
CA GLN A 237 -13.79 14.81 1.22
C GLN A 237 -12.77 13.70 0.99
N PHE A 238 -13.24 12.52 0.58
CA PHE A 238 -12.39 11.39 0.21
C PHE A 238 -11.98 11.49 -1.25
N LEU A 239 -10.74 11.07 -1.55
CA LEU A 239 -10.30 10.85 -2.91
C LEU A 239 -10.93 9.56 -3.44
N GLU A 240 -11.30 9.56 -4.72
CA GLU A 240 -11.68 8.32 -5.39
C GLU A 240 -10.44 7.40 -5.52
N PRO A 241 -10.61 6.07 -5.59
CA PRO A 241 -9.48 5.14 -5.66
C PRO A 241 -8.50 5.44 -6.81
N GLU A 242 -9.02 5.86 -7.95
CA GLU A 242 -8.24 6.25 -9.13
C GLU A 242 -7.41 7.51 -8.88
N GLU A 243 -7.91 8.44 -8.07
CA GLU A 243 -7.19 9.64 -7.65
C GLU A 243 -6.09 9.31 -6.64
N GLU A 244 -6.35 8.40 -5.71
CA GLU A 244 -5.33 7.87 -4.80
C GLU A 244 -4.19 7.19 -5.59
N ILE A 245 -4.52 6.43 -6.64
CA ILE A 245 -3.53 5.79 -7.53
C ILE A 245 -2.77 6.84 -8.37
N ALA A 246 -3.45 7.91 -8.81
CA ALA A 246 -2.81 8.98 -9.57
C ALA A 246 -1.79 9.76 -8.72
N GLN A 247 -2.06 9.96 -7.43
CA GLN A 247 -1.26 10.84 -6.57
C GLN A 247 -0.26 10.09 -5.67
N GLY A 248 -0.66 9.00 -5.03
CA GLY A 248 0.18 8.32 -4.02
C GLY A 248 1.48 7.74 -4.58
N PRO A 249 1.42 6.81 -5.54
CA PRO A 249 2.59 6.31 -6.25
C PRO A 249 3.42 7.41 -6.92
N ALA A 250 2.79 8.49 -7.41
CA ALA A 250 3.48 9.61 -8.03
C ALA A 250 4.33 10.41 -7.02
N CYS A 251 3.76 10.78 -5.87
CA CYS A 251 4.51 11.41 -4.78
C CYS A 251 5.61 10.49 -4.23
N TRP A 252 5.35 9.18 -4.18
CA TRP A 252 6.35 8.19 -3.78
C TRP A 252 7.54 8.12 -4.74
N LEU A 253 7.30 8.13 -6.05
CA LEU A 253 8.36 8.20 -7.06
C LEU A 253 9.17 9.49 -6.96
N TRP A 254 8.50 10.63 -6.72
CA TRP A 254 9.20 11.92 -6.53
C TRP A 254 10.18 11.87 -5.36
N ASP A 255 9.72 11.37 -4.20
CA ASP A 255 10.58 11.22 -3.03
C ASP A 255 11.73 10.23 -3.28
N TYR A 256 11.48 9.10 -3.95
CA TYR A 256 12.53 8.17 -4.33
C TYR A 256 13.58 8.83 -5.23
N LEU A 257 13.15 9.55 -6.26
CA LEU A 257 14.04 10.17 -7.23
C LEU A 257 14.91 11.25 -6.56
N ARG A 258 14.28 12.21 -5.87
CA ARG A 258 15.01 13.35 -5.30
C ARG A 258 15.99 12.94 -4.19
N ARG A 259 15.75 11.80 -3.53
CA ARG A 259 16.58 11.30 -2.41
C ARG A 259 17.59 10.23 -2.83
N SER A 260 17.36 9.50 -3.92
CA SER A 260 18.28 8.46 -4.41
C SER A 260 19.55 9.02 -5.09
N GLY A 261 19.51 10.29 -5.52
CA GLY A 261 20.58 10.90 -6.29
C GLY A 261 20.63 10.47 -7.76
N GLN A 262 19.59 9.78 -8.25
CA GLN A 262 19.46 9.39 -9.65
C GLN A 262 18.94 10.53 -10.53
N GLY A 263 19.22 10.45 -11.83
CA GLY A 263 18.93 11.51 -12.80
C GLY A 263 17.60 11.36 -13.54
N GLY A 264 16.84 10.30 -13.24
CA GLY A 264 15.54 9.99 -13.85
C GLY A 264 15.13 8.52 -13.71
N PHE A 265 14.22 8.11 -14.59
CA PHE A 265 13.65 6.77 -14.66
C PHE A 265 13.84 6.15 -16.06
N PHE A 266 13.97 4.83 -16.09
CA PHE A 266 13.92 4.01 -17.29
C PHE A 266 12.74 3.03 -17.19
N LEU A 267 11.87 2.98 -18.19
CA LEU A 267 10.76 2.02 -18.25
C LEU A 267 10.79 1.22 -19.56
N PRO A 268 10.90 -0.12 -19.50
CA PRO A 268 10.52 -0.97 -20.63
C PRO A 268 8.99 -0.90 -20.86
N LEU A 269 8.59 -0.17 -21.91
CA LEU A 269 7.19 0.14 -22.22
C LEU A 269 6.66 -0.83 -23.28
N SER A 270 5.71 -1.69 -22.92
CA SER A 270 5.22 -2.77 -23.81
C SER A 270 4.00 -2.40 -24.65
N GLY A 271 3.36 -1.26 -24.38
CA GLY A 271 2.07 -0.89 -24.98
C GLY A 271 0.87 -1.66 -24.41
N GLY A 272 1.07 -2.39 -23.30
CA GLY A 272 0.02 -3.00 -22.48
C GLY A 272 -0.40 -2.12 -21.31
N VAL A 273 -1.48 -2.51 -20.61
CA VAL A 273 -2.10 -1.74 -19.51
C VAL A 273 -1.11 -1.42 -18.39
N ASP A 274 -0.27 -2.37 -17.98
CA ASP A 274 0.51 -2.23 -16.74
C ASP A 274 1.71 -1.28 -16.91
N SER A 275 2.49 -1.46 -17.97
CA SER A 275 3.59 -0.54 -18.28
C SER A 275 3.06 0.86 -18.61
N SER A 276 1.91 0.93 -19.29
CA SER A 276 1.25 2.22 -19.57
C SER A 276 0.77 2.89 -18.27
N SER A 277 0.24 2.13 -17.32
CA SER A 277 -0.13 2.66 -15.99
C SER A 277 1.09 3.22 -15.25
N THR A 278 2.23 2.52 -15.32
CA THR A 278 3.49 3.00 -14.76
C THR A 278 3.94 4.32 -15.42
N ALA A 279 3.84 4.41 -16.74
CA ALA A 279 4.16 5.63 -17.49
C ALA A 279 3.23 6.81 -17.12
N ILE A 280 1.92 6.56 -16.97
CA ILE A 280 0.96 7.57 -16.54
C ILE A 280 1.23 8.02 -15.10
N ILE A 281 1.68 7.15 -14.19
CA ILE A 281 2.06 7.57 -12.83
C ILE A 281 3.27 8.51 -12.86
N VAL A 282 4.28 8.24 -13.71
CA VAL A 282 5.41 9.16 -13.90
C VAL A 282 4.94 10.49 -14.50
N PHE A 283 4.00 10.46 -15.45
CA PHE A 283 3.41 11.68 -16.00
C PHE A 283 2.59 12.45 -14.96
N SER A 284 1.83 11.77 -14.11
CA SER A 284 1.11 12.37 -12.98
C SER A 284 2.09 13.05 -12.01
N MET A 285 3.22 12.41 -11.70
CA MET A 285 4.31 13.01 -10.93
C MET A 285 4.82 14.31 -11.59
N CYS A 286 5.02 14.32 -12.91
CA CYS A 286 5.44 15.53 -13.63
C CYS A 286 4.40 16.66 -13.55
N ASN A 287 3.10 16.33 -13.59
CA ASN A 287 2.03 17.31 -13.38
C ASN A 287 2.02 17.85 -11.96
N LEU A 288 2.19 17.00 -10.94
CA LEU A 288 2.30 17.44 -9.54
C LEU A 288 3.50 18.35 -9.31
N ILE A 289 4.63 18.09 -9.98
CA ILE A 289 5.81 18.97 -9.95
C ILE A 289 5.49 20.32 -10.59
N MET A 290 4.80 20.33 -11.73
CA MET A 290 4.35 21.58 -12.37
C MET A 290 3.43 22.38 -11.46
N ASP A 291 2.45 21.74 -10.85
CA ASP A 291 1.49 22.39 -9.95
C ASP A 291 2.20 22.94 -8.70
N ALA A 292 3.12 22.19 -8.11
CA ALA A 292 3.90 22.66 -6.96
C ALA A 292 4.76 23.89 -7.31
N ILE A 293 5.39 23.91 -8.49
CA ILE A 293 6.27 25.02 -8.92
C ILE A 293 5.45 26.27 -9.29
N HIS A 294 4.36 26.13 -10.05
CA HIS A 294 3.65 27.26 -10.64
C HIS A 294 2.41 27.69 -9.84
N GLN A 295 1.68 26.76 -9.24
CA GLN A 295 0.48 27.08 -8.46
C GLN A 295 0.80 27.30 -6.98
N GLU A 296 1.68 26.48 -6.39
CA GLU A 296 2.06 26.58 -4.98
C GLU A 296 3.32 27.41 -4.74
N ALA A 297 4.02 27.83 -5.80
CA ALA A 297 5.27 28.59 -5.76
C ALA A 297 6.39 27.92 -4.91
N ASP A 298 6.42 26.58 -4.87
CA ASP A 298 7.36 25.80 -4.06
C ASP A 298 8.78 25.82 -4.67
N GLN A 299 9.63 26.69 -4.11
CA GLN A 299 11.03 26.83 -4.51
C GLN A 299 11.89 25.60 -4.21
N LYS A 300 11.50 24.79 -3.23
CA LYS A 300 12.25 23.59 -2.85
C LYS A 300 12.06 22.50 -3.93
N VAL A 301 10.84 22.33 -4.43
CA VAL A 301 10.56 21.41 -5.54
C VAL A 301 11.33 21.83 -6.80
N LEU A 302 11.33 23.12 -7.15
CA LEU A 302 12.10 23.62 -8.29
C LEU A 302 13.61 23.39 -8.12
N SER A 303 14.15 23.65 -6.93
CA SER A 303 15.56 23.43 -6.61
C SER A 303 15.95 21.95 -6.70
N ASP A 304 15.12 21.04 -6.18
CA ASP A 304 15.34 19.60 -6.28
C ASP A 304 15.27 19.13 -7.75
N LEU A 305 14.33 19.63 -8.54
CA LEU A 305 14.24 19.33 -9.97
C LEU A 305 15.50 19.77 -10.73
N ARG A 306 15.96 21.02 -10.52
CA ARG A 306 17.19 21.55 -11.12
C ARG A 306 18.41 20.70 -10.76
N ARG A 307 18.49 20.25 -9.51
CA ARG A 307 19.55 19.36 -9.01
C ARG A 307 19.52 18.00 -9.69
N ILE A 308 18.35 17.34 -9.77
CA ILE A 308 18.19 16.03 -10.46
C ILE A 308 18.60 16.16 -11.94
N LEU A 309 18.25 17.29 -12.56
CA LEU A 309 18.55 17.55 -13.96
C LEU A 309 20.00 17.97 -14.22
N ALA A 310 20.76 18.29 -13.17
CA ALA A 310 22.07 18.94 -13.26
C ALA A 310 22.03 20.22 -14.12
N SER A 311 20.94 20.99 -14.00
CA SER A 311 20.69 22.18 -14.80
C SER A 311 20.16 23.31 -13.91
N PRO A 312 21.03 24.17 -13.35
CA PRO A 312 20.65 25.18 -12.35
C PRO A 312 19.67 26.23 -12.88
N ASP A 313 19.75 26.55 -14.17
CA ASP A 313 18.90 27.59 -14.80
C ASP A 313 17.61 27.02 -15.40
N TYR A 314 17.35 25.71 -15.23
CA TYR A 314 16.17 25.09 -15.81
C TYR A 314 14.89 25.60 -15.16
N THR A 315 13.92 25.98 -15.99
CA THR A 315 12.56 26.31 -15.55
C THR A 315 11.60 25.51 -16.43
N PRO A 316 10.74 24.67 -15.84
CA PRO A 316 9.88 23.79 -16.62
C PRO A 316 8.72 24.55 -17.26
N ASN A 317 8.50 24.29 -18.55
CA ASN A 317 7.42 24.92 -19.31
C ASN A 317 6.12 24.09 -19.28
N SER A 318 6.25 22.76 -19.24
CA SER A 318 5.11 21.83 -19.24
C SER A 318 5.49 20.53 -18.53
N ALA A 319 4.47 19.74 -18.17
CA ALA A 319 4.70 18.41 -17.61
C ALA A 319 5.44 17.49 -18.60
N GLN A 320 5.21 17.65 -19.91
CA GLN A 320 5.89 16.92 -20.97
C GLN A 320 7.39 17.27 -21.05
N ASP A 321 7.77 18.54 -20.87
CA ASP A 321 9.18 18.94 -20.84
C ASP A 321 9.91 18.34 -19.63
N ILE A 322 9.27 18.32 -18.46
CA ILE A 322 9.80 17.60 -17.29
C ILE A 322 9.93 16.10 -17.60
N CYS A 323 8.88 15.50 -18.16
CA CYS A 323 8.84 14.08 -18.50
C CYS A 323 9.97 13.71 -19.47
N ASN A 324 10.23 14.50 -20.52
CA ASN A 324 11.31 14.23 -21.48
C ASN A 324 12.70 14.13 -20.84
N ARG A 325 12.92 14.97 -19.82
CA ARG A 325 14.19 15.09 -19.12
C ARG A 325 14.34 14.04 -18.02
N LEU A 326 13.25 13.66 -17.36
CA LEU A 326 13.29 12.68 -16.27
C LEU A 326 13.02 11.26 -16.70
N PHE A 327 12.39 11.03 -17.86
CA PHE A 327 11.81 9.73 -18.18
C PHE A 327 12.23 9.22 -19.56
N VAL A 328 12.91 8.08 -19.55
CA VAL A 328 13.25 7.32 -20.75
C VAL A 328 12.36 6.09 -20.82
N THR A 329 11.70 5.90 -21.96
CA THR A 329 10.88 4.72 -22.24
C THR A 329 11.48 3.94 -23.39
N CYS A 330 11.37 2.62 -23.36
CA CYS A 330 11.87 1.78 -24.44
C CYS A 330 10.93 0.62 -24.74
N TYR A 331 10.45 0.54 -25.98
CA TYR A 331 9.79 -0.65 -26.49
C TYR A 331 10.83 -1.63 -27.04
N MET A 332 10.78 -2.87 -26.56
CA MET A 332 11.74 -3.92 -26.90
C MET A 332 11.04 -5.07 -27.63
N GLY A 333 10.88 -4.89 -28.95
CA GLY A 333 10.20 -5.84 -29.82
C GLY A 333 11.04 -7.08 -30.14
N SER A 334 10.35 -8.15 -30.52
CA SER A 334 10.90 -9.38 -31.08
C SER A 334 10.23 -9.68 -32.43
N GLU A 335 10.66 -10.72 -33.13
CA GLU A 335 10.03 -11.22 -34.36
C GLU A 335 8.53 -11.55 -34.21
N ASN A 336 8.09 -11.84 -32.97
CA ASN A 336 6.71 -12.19 -32.65
C ASN A 336 5.85 -10.96 -32.28
N SER A 337 6.46 -9.78 -32.15
CA SER A 337 5.78 -8.59 -31.65
C SER A 337 4.95 -7.90 -32.73
N SER A 338 3.74 -7.49 -32.37
CA SER A 338 2.79 -6.86 -33.29
C SER A 338 3.15 -5.39 -33.57
N LYS A 339 2.70 -4.87 -34.72
CA LYS A 339 2.87 -3.45 -35.03
C LYS A 339 2.03 -2.59 -34.08
N GLU A 340 0.90 -3.13 -33.66
CA GLU A 340 -0.10 -2.50 -32.81
C GLU A 340 0.45 -2.23 -31.40
N THR A 341 1.11 -3.19 -30.75
CA THR A 341 1.73 -2.97 -29.43
C THR A 341 2.81 -1.89 -29.48
N ARG A 342 3.64 -1.91 -30.53
CA ARG A 342 4.67 -0.89 -30.75
C ARG A 342 4.07 0.50 -30.94
N MET A 343 3.07 0.64 -31.81
CA MET A 343 2.42 1.94 -32.07
C MET A 343 1.76 2.51 -30.81
N ARG A 344 1.11 1.67 -29.99
CA ARG A 344 0.54 2.13 -28.72
C ARG A 344 1.60 2.66 -27.75
N ALA A 345 2.73 1.97 -27.63
CA ALA A 345 3.84 2.39 -26.78
C ALA A 345 4.42 3.74 -27.25
N GLU A 346 4.68 3.87 -28.55
CA GLU A 346 5.23 5.09 -29.18
C GLU A 346 4.26 6.27 -29.03
N THR A 347 2.99 6.09 -29.37
CA THR A 347 1.96 7.14 -29.29
C THR A 347 1.74 7.62 -27.86
N LEU A 348 1.76 6.70 -26.88
CA LEU A 348 1.68 7.07 -25.47
C LEU A 348 2.92 7.86 -25.03
N ALA A 349 4.11 7.38 -25.41
CA ALA A 349 5.37 8.00 -25.05
C ALA A 349 5.49 9.43 -25.60
N ASP A 350 5.04 9.65 -26.84
CA ASP A 350 4.96 10.97 -27.48
C ASP A 350 3.99 11.89 -26.75
N PHE A 351 2.79 11.39 -26.39
CA PHE A 351 1.79 12.18 -25.69
C PHE A 351 2.29 12.69 -24.33
N ILE A 352 2.90 11.81 -23.52
CA ILE A 352 3.42 12.17 -22.21
C ILE A 352 4.75 12.93 -22.29
N GLY A 353 5.38 12.96 -23.47
CA GLY A 353 6.65 13.65 -23.72
C GLY A 353 7.90 12.89 -23.27
N SER A 354 7.83 11.59 -22.97
CA SER A 354 9.02 10.82 -22.55
C SER A 354 10.05 10.70 -23.68
N TYR A 355 11.33 10.51 -23.36
CA TYR A 355 12.32 10.17 -24.37
C TYR A 355 12.18 8.69 -24.76
N HIS A 356 11.60 8.43 -25.94
CA HIS A 356 11.23 7.10 -26.39
C HIS A 356 12.27 6.45 -27.31
N MET A 357 12.45 5.14 -27.17
CA MET A 357 13.28 4.33 -28.07
C MET A 357 12.56 3.04 -28.47
N ASN A 358 12.75 2.64 -29.72
CA ASN A 358 12.28 1.36 -30.25
C ASN A 358 13.51 0.50 -30.59
N ILE A 359 13.62 -0.70 -29.99
CA ILE A 359 14.70 -1.65 -30.29
C ILE A 359 14.14 -3.03 -30.60
N VAL A 360 14.98 -3.85 -31.24
CA VAL A 360 14.69 -5.24 -31.59
C VAL A 360 15.68 -6.15 -30.85
N ILE A 361 15.19 -7.18 -30.16
CA ILE A 361 16.01 -8.04 -29.29
C ILE A 361 16.51 -9.33 -29.96
N ASP A 362 16.02 -9.65 -31.17
CA ASP A 362 16.21 -10.95 -31.80
C ASP A 362 17.69 -11.31 -31.98
N THR A 363 18.54 -10.35 -32.34
CA THR A 363 19.99 -10.60 -32.47
C THR A 363 20.61 -11.13 -31.18
N ALA A 364 20.25 -10.56 -30.03
CA ALA A 364 20.76 -10.99 -28.73
C ALA A 364 20.16 -12.35 -28.31
N VAL A 365 18.87 -12.56 -28.59
CA VAL A 365 18.19 -13.83 -28.30
C VAL A 365 18.79 -14.97 -29.13
N SER A 366 18.95 -14.77 -30.44
CA SER A 366 19.55 -15.73 -31.36
C SER A 366 20.97 -16.09 -30.95
N ALA A 367 21.80 -15.10 -30.58
CA ALA A 367 23.15 -15.36 -30.08
C ALA A 367 23.15 -16.28 -28.84
N CYS A 368 22.24 -16.08 -27.88
CA CYS A 368 22.11 -16.97 -26.72
C CYS A 368 21.68 -18.39 -27.09
N VAL A 369 20.71 -18.52 -28.01
CA VAL A 369 20.22 -19.82 -28.48
C VAL A 369 21.28 -20.56 -29.29
N GLU A 370 22.07 -19.85 -30.10
CA GLU A 370 23.19 -20.41 -30.86
C GLU A 370 24.27 -20.94 -29.95
N ILE A 371 24.65 -20.21 -28.89
CA ILE A 371 25.61 -20.71 -27.88
C ILE A 371 25.11 -22.02 -27.26
N PHE A 372 23.84 -22.07 -26.83
CA PHE A 372 23.24 -23.29 -26.28
C PHE A 372 23.26 -24.44 -27.29
N THR A 373 22.88 -24.17 -28.53
CA THR A 373 22.83 -25.16 -29.61
C THR A 373 24.22 -25.71 -29.91
N LYS A 374 25.24 -24.85 -29.97
CA LYS A 374 26.63 -25.24 -30.23
C LYS A 374 27.22 -26.11 -29.10
N MET A 375 26.81 -25.86 -27.85
CA MET A 375 27.27 -26.63 -26.70
C MET A 375 26.54 -27.96 -26.48
N THR A 376 25.28 -28.06 -26.90
CA THR A 376 24.43 -29.22 -26.60
C THR A 376 24.06 -30.05 -27.83
N ASN A 377 24.30 -29.53 -29.03
CA ASN A 377 23.80 -30.05 -30.30
C ASN A 377 22.26 -30.18 -30.37
N MET A 378 21.54 -29.46 -29.51
CA MET A 378 20.07 -29.45 -29.48
C MET A 378 19.53 -28.05 -29.78
N LEU A 379 18.66 -27.95 -30.78
CA LEU A 379 17.96 -26.70 -31.11
C LEU A 379 16.57 -26.69 -30.44
N PRO A 380 16.33 -25.83 -29.41
CA PRO A 380 15.00 -25.69 -28.83
C PRO A 380 14.02 -25.09 -29.85
N LYS A 381 12.75 -25.52 -29.81
CA LYS A 381 11.70 -25.04 -30.71
C LYS A 381 10.51 -24.49 -29.93
N PHE A 382 9.81 -23.51 -30.51
CA PHE A 382 8.50 -23.08 -30.02
C PHE A 382 7.44 -24.17 -30.21
N SER A 383 6.35 -24.11 -29.44
CA SER A 383 5.23 -25.07 -29.53
C SER A 383 4.61 -25.11 -30.92
N SER A 384 4.50 -23.96 -31.58
CA SER A 384 4.04 -23.83 -32.98
C SER A 384 4.92 -24.60 -33.96
N ASN A 385 6.20 -24.76 -33.65
CA ASN A 385 7.20 -25.45 -34.48
C ASN A 385 7.52 -26.87 -33.96
N GLY A 386 6.60 -27.47 -33.18
CA GLY A 386 6.72 -28.84 -32.68
C GLY A 386 7.59 -29.02 -31.43
N GLY A 387 7.95 -27.93 -30.75
CA GLY A 387 8.65 -27.98 -29.46
C GLY A 387 7.74 -28.44 -28.32
N CYS A 388 8.34 -29.05 -27.29
CA CYS A 388 7.59 -29.41 -26.07
C CYS A 388 7.42 -28.20 -25.14
N ALA A 389 6.50 -28.29 -24.16
CA ALA A 389 6.19 -27.20 -23.23
C ALA A 389 7.43 -26.61 -22.51
N ARG A 390 8.45 -27.44 -22.22
CA ARG A 390 9.71 -27.00 -21.61
C ARG A 390 10.53 -26.13 -22.56
N GLN A 391 10.63 -26.51 -23.83
CA GLN A 391 11.39 -25.76 -24.84
C GLN A 391 10.70 -24.41 -25.12
N ASN A 392 9.37 -24.45 -25.30
CA ASN A 392 8.57 -23.25 -25.51
C ASN A 392 8.75 -22.22 -24.39
N LEU A 393 8.57 -22.67 -23.14
CA LEU A 393 8.74 -21.81 -21.97
C LEU A 393 10.18 -21.29 -21.84
N ALA A 394 11.19 -22.09 -22.20
CA ALA A 394 12.57 -21.63 -22.16
C ALA A 394 12.85 -20.51 -23.18
N LEU A 395 12.29 -20.62 -24.40
CA LEU A 395 12.40 -19.59 -25.45
C LEU A 395 11.67 -18.30 -25.09
N GLN A 396 10.49 -18.38 -24.47
CA GLN A 396 9.80 -17.20 -23.95
C GLN A 396 10.61 -16.54 -22.81
N ASN A 397 11.13 -17.35 -21.88
CA ASN A 397 11.90 -16.84 -20.74
C ASN A 397 13.21 -16.15 -21.16
N ILE A 398 13.93 -16.64 -22.16
CA ILE A 398 15.19 -16.00 -22.59
C ILE A 398 14.91 -14.62 -23.20
N GLN A 399 13.86 -14.47 -24.01
CA GLN A 399 13.42 -13.17 -24.52
C GLN A 399 13.09 -12.21 -23.37
N ALA A 400 12.33 -12.68 -22.38
CA ALA A 400 11.95 -11.88 -21.20
C ALA A 400 13.17 -11.39 -20.40
N ARG A 401 14.19 -12.25 -20.21
CA ARG A 401 15.43 -11.90 -19.48
C ARG A 401 16.34 -10.97 -20.27
N ILE A 402 16.43 -11.12 -21.59
CA ILE A 402 17.23 -10.22 -22.44
C ILE A 402 16.69 -8.79 -22.37
N ARG A 403 15.35 -8.61 -22.33
CA ARG A 403 14.76 -7.29 -22.09
C ARG A 403 15.19 -6.67 -20.77
N MET A 404 15.32 -7.46 -19.70
CA MET A 404 15.84 -6.98 -18.41
C MET A 404 17.30 -6.54 -18.53
N VAL A 405 18.15 -7.36 -19.13
CA VAL A 405 19.58 -7.03 -19.34
C VAL A 405 19.73 -5.71 -20.09
N LEU A 406 18.98 -5.54 -21.19
CA LEU A 406 18.99 -4.31 -21.96
C LEU A 406 18.45 -3.13 -21.16
N SER A 407 17.39 -3.33 -20.37
CA SER A 407 16.81 -2.26 -19.54
C SER A 407 17.84 -1.66 -18.59
N TYR A 408 18.64 -2.49 -17.91
CA TYR A 408 19.70 -1.99 -17.03
C TYR A 408 20.87 -1.36 -17.80
N LEU A 409 21.24 -1.91 -18.96
CA LEU A 409 22.27 -1.31 -19.81
C LEU A 409 21.90 0.12 -20.23
N PHE A 410 20.67 0.30 -20.72
CA PHE A 410 20.16 1.62 -21.08
C PHE A 410 20.02 2.52 -19.85
N ALA A 411 19.47 2.03 -18.74
CA ALA A 411 19.35 2.82 -17.53
C ALA A 411 20.70 3.37 -17.02
N GLN A 412 21.78 2.61 -17.15
CA GLN A 412 23.12 3.03 -16.75
C GLN A 412 23.78 4.01 -17.73
N LEU A 413 23.48 3.93 -19.03
CA LEU A 413 24.22 4.68 -20.06
C LEU A 413 23.43 5.78 -20.76
N MET A 414 22.09 5.82 -20.65
CA MET A 414 21.28 6.76 -21.41
C MET A 414 21.45 8.22 -21.01
N LEU A 415 21.83 8.51 -19.77
CA LEU A 415 22.19 9.89 -19.40
C LEU A 415 23.57 10.26 -19.94
N TRP A 416 24.53 9.33 -19.93
CA TRP A 416 25.86 9.53 -20.52
C TRP A 416 25.79 9.85 -22.02
N THR A 417 24.99 9.10 -22.79
CA THR A 417 24.79 9.40 -24.23
C THR A 417 24.13 10.76 -24.47
N ARG A 418 23.44 11.31 -23.47
CA ARG A 418 22.78 12.62 -23.49
C ARG A 418 23.62 13.71 -22.79
N GLY A 419 24.89 13.44 -22.48
CA GLY A 419 25.79 14.42 -21.85
C GLY A 419 25.39 14.82 -20.43
N ARG A 420 24.62 13.99 -19.73
CA ARG A 420 24.17 14.23 -18.35
C ARG A 420 24.82 13.24 -17.37
N PRO A 421 25.17 13.68 -16.15
CA PRO A 421 25.71 12.79 -15.12
C PRO A 421 24.61 11.91 -14.52
N GLY A 422 25.03 10.83 -13.85
CA GLY A 422 24.15 9.91 -13.11
C GLY A 422 23.59 8.76 -13.95
N GLY A 423 22.70 7.97 -13.34
CA GLY A 423 21.96 6.89 -13.99
C GLY A 423 20.45 7.07 -13.84
N LEU A 424 19.69 6.10 -14.35
CA LEU A 424 18.25 6.04 -14.26
C LEU A 424 17.82 4.88 -13.35
N LEU A 425 16.75 5.07 -12.58
CA LEU A 425 16.09 3.98 -11.87
C LEU A 425 15.23 3.17 -12.85
N VAL A 426 15.45 1.86 -12.92
CA VAL A 426 14.60 0.96 -13.71
C VAL A 426 13.26 0.79 -12.98
N LEU A 427 12.17 1.06 -13.68
CA LEU A 427 10.80 0.88 -13.19
C LEU A 427 10.25 -0.48 -13.61
N GLY A 428 9.70 -1.22 -12.65
CA GLY A 428 8.95 -2.45 -12.88
C GLY A 428 7.47 -2.18 -13.11
N SER A 429 6.78 -3.13 -13.73
CA SER A 429 5.34 -3.03 -14.03
C SER A 429 4.56 -4.32 -13.75
N ALA A 430 5.03 -5.17 -12.84
CA ALA A 430 4.23 -6.30 -12.37
C ALA A 430 3.12 -5.78 -11.45
N ASN A 431 1.87 -6.24 -11.61
CA ASN A 431 0.78 -5.90 -10.69
C ASN A 431 0.67 -6.90 -9.52
N VAL A 432 -0.19 -6.60 -8.54
CA VAL A 432 -0.31 -7.40 -7.31
C VAL A 432 -0.88 -8.80 -7.55
N ASP A 433 -1.77 -8.96 -8.53
CA ASP A 433 -2.46 -10.22 -8.83
C ASP A 433 -1.50 -11.22 -9.51
N GLU A 434 -0.74 -10.76 -10.51
CA GLU A 434 0.33 -11.53 -11.16
C GLU A 434 1.43 -11.91 -10.17
N SER A 435 1.79 -10.99 -9.27
CA SER A 435 2.73 -11.25 -8.18
C SER A 435 2.23 -12.35 -7.24
N LEU A 436 0.96 -12.30 -6.85
CA LEU A 436 0.35 -13.30 -5.98
C LEU A 436 0.34 -14.69 -6.63
N ARG A 437 -0.03 -14.74 -7.91
CA ARG A 437 -0.03 -15.97 -8.72
C ARG A 437 1.38 -16.46 -9.05
N GLY A 438 2.35 -15.55 -9.05
CA GLY A 438 3.70 -15.71 -9.57
C GLY A 438 3.73 -15.95 -11.09
N TYR A 439 2.82 -15.30 -11.82
CA TYR A 439 2.75 -15.29 -13.28
C TYR A 439 3.71 -14.23 -13.84
N MET A 440 4.99 -14.57 -13.83
CA MET A 440 6.10 -13.73 -14.32
C MET A 440 7.32 -14.62 -14.57
N THR A 441 8.27 -14.19 -15.40
CA THR A 441 9.55 -14.88 -15.52
C THR A 441 10.48 -14.41 -14.42
N LYS A 442 11.07 -15.34 -13.66
CA LYS A 442 12.06 -14.95 -12.64
C LYS A 442 13.26 -14.27 -13.33
N TYR A 443 13.53 -13.02 -12.93
CA TYR A 443 14.57 -12.14 -13.48
C TYR A 443 14.31 -11.59 -14.90
N ASP A 444 13.05 -11.43 -15.30
CA ASP A 444 12.68 -10.55 -16.43
C ASP A 444 12.44 -9.10 -15.95
N CYS A 445 11.78 -8.27 -16.76
CA CYS A 445 11.44 -6.89 -16.41
C CYS A 445 10.47 -6.74 -15.22
N SER A 446 9.96 -7.83 -14.62
CA SER A 446 9.35 -7.81 -13.28
C SER A 446 10.38 -7.54 -12.17
N SER A 447 11.67 -7.73 -12.47
CA SER A 447 12.83 -7.45 -11.62
C SER A 447 13.49 -6.13 -12.05
N ALA A 448 13.22 -5.08 -11.29
CA ALA A 448 13.61 -3.69 -11.52
C ALA A 448 14.12 -3.09 -10.20
N ASP A 449 14.44 -1.79 -10.17
CA ASP A 449 14.88 -1.13 -8.93
C ASP A 449 13.68 -0.89 -8.00
N ILE A 450 12.59 -0.35 -8.55
CA ILE A 450 11.34 -0.08 -7.84
C ILE A 450 10.12 -0.30 -8.76
N ASN A 451 8.97 -0.62 -8.18
CA ASN A 451 7.72 -0.83 -8.91
C ASN A 451 6.56 -0.02 -8.30
N PRO A 452 6.08 1.05 -8.95
CA PRO A 452 5.01 1.89 -8.41
C PRO A 452 3.62 1.24 -8.44
N ILE A 453 3.43 0.17 -9.22
CA ILE A 453 2.12 -0.49 -9.38
C ILE A 453 2.04 -1.89 -8.76
N GLY A 454 3.14 -2.41 -8.22
CA GLY A 454 3.18 -3.79 -7.71
C GLY A 454 2.32 -4.06 -6.47
N GLY A 455 1.77 -3.01 -5.86
CA GLY A 455 0.75 -3.11 -4.82
C GLY A 455 -0.69 -2.93 -5.31
N ILE A 456 -0.95 -2.76 -6.61
CA ILE A 456 -2.25 -2.38 -7.17
C ILE A 456 -2.84 -3.54 -7.99
N SER A 457 -4.17 -3.75 -7.88
CA SER A 457 -4.90 -4.78 -8.61
C SER A 457 -5.02 -4.49 -10.11
N LYS A 458 -5.10 -5.52 -10.94
CA LYS A 458 -5.28 -5.36 -12.40
C LYS A 458 -6.57 -4.61 -12.72
N SER A 459 -7.63 -4.88 -11.96
CA SER A 459 -8.92 -4.21 -12.14
C SER A 459 -8.82 -2.72 -11.83
N ASP A 460 -8.09 -2.34 -10.77
CA ASP A 460 -7.87 -0.94 -10.43
C ASP A 460 -6.92 -0.22 -11.39
N LEU A 461 -5.94 -0.91 -11.96
CA LEU A 461 -5.12 -0.33 -13.03
C LEU A 461 -5.98 0.02 -14.26
N ARG A 462 -6.91 -0.84 -14.66
CA ARG A 462 -7.85 -0.52 -15.76
C ARG A 462 -8.76 0.66 -15.44
N ARG A 463 -9.27 0.73 -14.20
CA ARG A 463 -10.06 1.87 -13.72
C ARG A 463 -9.26 3.17 -13.71
N PHE A 464 -8.04 3.12 -13.18
CA PHE A 464 -7.10 4.24 -13.17
C PHE A 464 -6.79 4.72 -14.59
N MET A 465 -6.57 3.82 -15.55
CA MET A 465 -6.32 4.22 -16.94
C MET A 465 -7.53 4.92 -17.57
N ASN A 466 -8.76 4.50 -17.24
CA ASN A 466 -9.98 5.21 -17.66
C ASN A 466 -10.10 6.60 -17.02
N TYR A 467 -9.78 6.73 -15.73
CA TYR A 467 -9.71 8.02 -15.06
C TYR A 467 -8.65 8.92 -15.72
N ALA A 468 -7.44 8.41 -15.92
CA ALA A 468 -6.30 9.12 -16.49
C ALA A 468 -6.58 9.61 -17.92
N LYS A 469 -7.29 8.80 -18.72
CA LYS A 469 -7.74 9.16 -20.08
C LYS A 469 -8.50 10.49 -20.04
N THR A 470 -9.45 10.63 -19.11
CA THR A 470 -10.27 11.85 -18.99
C THR A 470 -9.51 12.97 -18.27
N LYS A 471 -8.84 12.65 -17.16
CA LYS A 471 -8.14 13.63 -16.32
C LYS A 471 -6.99 14.34 -17.05
N PHE A 472 -6.22 13.59 -17.84
CA PHE A 472 -5.05 14.10 -18.56
C PHE A 472 -5.31 14.23 -20.07
N ASN A 473 -6.54 13.98 -20.53
CA ASN A 473 -6.96 14.05 -21.93
C ASN A 473 -6.06 13.22 -22.89
N ILE A 474 -5.88 11.93 -22.60
CA ILE A 474 -4.97 11.00 -23.32
C ILE A 474 -5.78 9.97 -24.12
N PRO A 475 -6.12 10.20 -25.41
CA PRO A 475 -7.06 9.34 -26.14
C PRO A 475 -6.54 7.92 -26.37
N ILE A 476 -5.23 7.75 -26.60
CA ILE A 476 -4.59 6.45 -26.87
C ILE A 476 -4.81 5.43 -25.74
N LEU A 477 -5.13 5.89 -24.52
CA LEU A 477 -5.44 4.98 -23.42
C LEU A 477 -6.68 4.13 -23.70
N ASN A 478 -7.62 4.59 -24.54
CA ASN A 478 -8.77 3.78 -24.93
C ASN A 478 -8.35 2.50 -25.64
N GLU A 479 -7.47 2.62 -26.64
CA GLU A 479 -6.96 1.49 -27.41
C GLU A 479 -6.13 0.53 -26.52
N ILE A 480 -5.36 1.07 -25.57
CA ILE A 480 -4.57 0.27 -24.63
C ILE A 480 -5.48 -0.54 -23.69
N ILE A 481 -6.58 0.04 -23.21
CA ILE A 481 -7.52 -0.61 -22.29
C ILE A 481 -8.33 -1.71 -23.00
N GLU A 482 -8.74 -1.46 -24.24
CA GLU A 482 -9.54 -2.39 -25.05
C GLU A 482 -8.71 -3.53 -25.65
N ALA A 483 -7.40 -3.35 -25.80
CA ALA A 483 -6.51 -4.39 -26.30
C ALA A 483 -6.56 -5.66 -25.43
N PRO A 484 -6.60 -6.86 -26.05
CA PRO A 484 -6.60 -8.11 -25.31
C PRO A 484 -5.26 -8.29 -24.57
N PRO A 485 -5.27 -8.66 -23.28
CA PRO A 485 -4.05 -8.86 -22.51
C PRO A 485 -3.37 -10.15 -22.98
N THR A 486 -2.28 -10.00 -23.73
CA THR A 486 -1.56 -11.10 -24.36
C THR A 486 -0.05 -10.88 -24.29
N ALA A 487 0.71 -11.95 -24.11
CA ALA A 487 2.17 -11.93 -24.16
C ALA A 487 2.66 -12.39 -25.54
N GLU A 488 3.11 -11.45 -26.37
CA GLU A 488 3.65 -11.70 -27.72
C GLU A 488 5.07 -12.28 -27.68
N LEU A 489 5.24 -13.45 -27.05
CA LEU A 489 6.52 -14.13 -26.83
C LEU A 489 6.68 -15.41 -27.65
N GLU A 490 5.64 -15.86 -28.34
CA GLU A 490 5.68 -17.05 -29.20
C GLU A 490 5.01 -16.78 -30.56
N PRO A 491 5.43 -17.47 -31.64
CA PRO A 491 4.82 -17.33 -32.95
C PRO A 491 3.38 -17.82 -32.93
N LEU A 492 2.48 -17.06 -33.54
CA LEU A 492 1.09 -17.50 -33.74
C LEU A 492 1.05 -18.74 -34.62
N LYS A 493 0.20 -19.70 -34.24
CA LYS A 493 -0.17 -20.79 -35.17
C LYS A 493 -0.97 -20.17 -36.33
N GLU A 494 -0.76 -20.62 -37.56
CA GLU A 494 -1.57 -20.18 -38.71
C GLU A 494 -3.08 -20.33 -38.39
N GLY A 495 -3.81 -19.21 -38.37
CA GLY A 495 -5.24 -19.15 -38.03
C GLY A 495 -5.57 -19.23 -36.52
N GLY A 496 -4.58 -19.24 -35.63
CA GLY A 496 -4.76 -19.26 -34.18
C GLY A 496 -4.92 -17.86 -33.57
N ILE A 497 -5.84 -17.74 -32.60
CA ILE A 497 -6.00 -16.54 -31.77
C ILE A 497 -4.86 -16.51 -30.74
N VAL A 498 -4.30 -15.32 -30.46
CA VAL A 498 -3.30 -15.13 -29.40
C VAL A 498 -3.91 -15.51 -28.04
N GLN A 499 -3.28 -16.41 -27.29
CA GLN A 499 -3.77 -16.82 -25.96
C GLN A 499 -3.69 -15.64 -24.98
N THR A 500 -4.77 -15.42 -24.23
CA THR A 500 -4.82 -14.36 -23.21
C THR A 500 -4.15 -14.77 -21.91
N ASP A 501 -3.70 -13.79 -21.11
CA ASP A 501 -3.08 -14.05 -19.81
C ASP A 501 -4.01 -14.84 -18.86
N GLU A 502 -5.31 -14.55 -18.86
CA GLU A 502 -6.29 -15.23 -17.99
C GLU A 502 -6.48 -16.70 -18.39
N GLU A 503 -6.46 -17.00 -19.69
CA GLU A 503 -6.51 -18.36 -20.21
C GLU A 503 -5.26 -19.15 -19.83
N ASP A 504 -4.06 -18.55 -19.95
CA ASP A 504 -2.81 -19.21 -19.53
C ASP A 504 -2.72 -19.41 -18.01
N MET A 505 -3.17 -18.44 -17.22
CA MET A 505 -3.25 -18.60 -15.78
C MET A 505 -4.30 -19.64 -15.34
N GLY A 506 -5.34 -19.86 -16.15
CA GLY A 506 -6.50 -20.70 -15.84
C GLY A 506 -7.42 -20.08 -14.78
N MET A 507 -7.40 -18.75 -14.66
CA MET A 507 -8.20 -17.96 -13.71
C MET A 507 -8.26 -16.51 -14.16
N SER A 508 -9.40 -15.85 -13.93
CA SER A 508 -9.53 -14.42 -14.23
C SER A 508 -8.86 -13.55 -13.16
N TYR A 509 -8.55 -12.31 -13.49
CA TYR A 509 -8.05 -11.31 -12.55
C TYR A 509 -9.06 -11.03 -11.42
N GLU A 510 -10.36 -11.07 -11.73
CA GLU A 510 -11.42 -10.96 -10.72
C GLU A 510 -11.35 -12.10 -9.68
N GLU A 511 -11.17 -13.34 -10.16
CA GLU A 511 -10.98 -14.50 -9.28
C GLU A 511 -9.69 -14.35 -8.45
N LEU A 512 -8.59 -13.89 -9.06
CA LEU A 512 -7.31 -13.65 -8.39
C LEU A 512 -7.40 -12.63 -7.27
N THR A 513 -8.03 -11.49 -7.51
CA THR A 513 -8.24 -10.46 -6.48
C THR A 513 -9.06 -11.03 -5.32
N GLN A 514 -10.12 -11.82 -5.61
CA GLN A 514 -10.91 -12.47 -4.55
C GLN A 514 -10.09 -13.49 -3.76
N TYR A 515 -9.29 -14.34 -4.42
CA TYR A 515 -8.38 -15.27 -3.75
C TYR A 515 -7.37 -14.52 -2.86
N GLY A 516 -6.82 -13.41 -3.36
CA GLY A 516 -5.88 -12.56 -2.63
C GLY A 516 -6.48 -12.02 -1.32
N ARG A 517 -7.67 -11.41 -1.41
CA ARG A 517 -8.39 -10.89 -0.24
C ARG A 517 -8.74 -11.99 0.76
N LEU A 518 -9.31 -13.11 0.29
CA LEU A 518 -9.63 -14.24 1.16
C LEU A 518 -8.39 -14.79 1.86
N ARG A 519 -7.28 -14.93 1.13
CA ARG A 519 -6.01 -15.47 1.66
C ARG A 519 -5.38 -14.54 2.70
N LYS A 520 -5.30 -13.25 2.41
CA LYS A 520 -4.50 -12.30 3.20
C LYS A 520 -5.32 -11.53 4.23
N ILE A 521 -6.46 -10.98 3.85
CA ILE A 521 -7.32 -10.18 4.75
C ILE A 521 -8.13 -11.12 5.64
N GLU A 522 -8.80 -12.11 5.05
CA GLU A 522 -9.63 -13.07 5.80
C GLU A 522 -8.84 -14.29 6.31
N SER A 523 -7.52 -14.29 6.14
CA SER A 523 -6.61 -15.33 6.65
C SER A 523 -6.99 -16.76 6.25
N CYS A 524 -7.57 -16.95 5.06
CA CYS A 524 -8.03 -18.26 4.61
C CYS A 524 -6.91 -19.13 4.04
N GLY A 525 -6.80 -20.36 4.55
CA GLY A 525 -6.11 -21.46 3.89
C GLY A 525 -7.00 -22.14 2.82
N PRO A 526 -6.54 -23.24 2.18
CA PRO A 526 -7.29 -23.87 1.09
C PRO A 526 -8.70 -24.31 1.48
N TYR A 527 -8.85 -24.97 2.63
CA TYR A 527 -10.15 -25.48 3.07
C TYR A 527 -11.13 -24.36 3.44
N SER A 528 -10.70 -23.36 4.20
CA SER A 528 -11.58 -22.25 4.60
C SER A 528 -11.95 -21.36 3.41
N MET A 529 -11.03 -21.16 2.45
CA MET A 529 -11.32 -20.48 1.19
C MET A 529 -12.40 -21.23 0.40
N TYR A 530 -12.28 -22.56 0.27
CA TYR A 530 -13.32 -23.38 -0.35
C TYR A 530 -14.68 -23.24 0.34
N CYS A 531 -14.72 -23.32 1.68
CA CYS A 531 -15.97 -23.20 2.43
C CYS A 531 -16.68 -21.85 2.26
N LYS A 532 -15.92 -20.76 2.06
CA LYS A 532 -16.49 -19.44 1.73
C LYS A 532 -16.97 -19.40 0.28
N LEU A 533 -16.10 -19.77 -0.65
CA LEU A 533 -16.38 -19.68 -2.08
C LEU A 533 -17.50 -20.59 -2.54
N VAL A 534 -17.67 -21.77 -1.94
CA VAL A 534 -18.75 -22.69 -2.31
C VAL A 534 -20.13 -22.08 -2.04
N GLN A 535 -20.22 -21.15 -1.08
CA GLN A 535 -21.44 -20.40 -0.79
C GLN A 535 -21.54 -19.17 -1.70
N THR A 536 -20.51 -18.33 -1.75
CA THR A 536 -20.55 -17.07 -2.50
C THR A 536 -20.60 -17.25 -4.01
N TRP A 537 -20.07 -18.36 -4.54
CA TRP A 537 -20.12 -18.70 -5.96
C TRP A 537 -21.17 -19.75 -6.32
N SER A 538 -22.10 -20.05 -5.40
CA SER A 538 -23.12 -21.08 -5.61
C SER A 538 -24.01 -20.85 -6.84
N SER A 539 -24.15 -19.60 -7.30
CA SER A 539 -24.87 -19.23 -8.53
C SER A 539 -24.08 -19.46 -9.82
N LYS A 540 -22.73 -19.45 -9.75
CA LYS A 540 -21.83 -19.52 -10.92
C LYS A 540 -21.16 -20.89 -11.08
N TYR A 541 -20.88 -21.56 -9.98
CA TYR A 541 -20.07 -22.79 -9.97
C TYR A 541 -20.65 -23.86 -9.06
N THR A 542 -20.50 -25.11 -9.49
CA THR A 542 -20.78 -26.28 -8.65
C THR A 542 -19.73 -26.41 -7.53
N PRO A 543 -20.05 -27.08 -6.41
CA PRO A 543 -19.08 -27.35 -5.35
C PRO A 543 -17.80 -28.05 -5.83
N LYS A 544 -17.89 -28.88 -6.88
CA LYS A 544 -16.72 -29.53 -7.48
C LYS A 544 -15.83 -28.53 -8.24
N GLN A 545 -16.43 -27.66 -9.06
CA GLN A 545 -15.69 -26.62 -9.80
C GLN A 545 -15.01 -25.63 -8.86
N VAL A 546 -15.67 -25.22 -7.76
CA VAL A 546 -15.03 -24.37 -6.74
C VAL A 546 -13.82 -25.07 -6.11
N ALA A 547 -13.94 -26.36 -5.80
CA ALA A 547 -12.82 -27.13 -5.27
C ALA A 547 -11.63 -27.19 -6.26
N GLU A 548 -11.89 -27.43 -7.54
CA GLU A 548 -10.87 -27.45 -8.60
C GLU A 548 -10.15 -26.10 -8.72
N LYS A 549 -10.92 -25.00 -8.75
CA LYS A 549 -10.39 -23.63 -8.81
C LYS A 549 -9.51 -23.28 -7.60
N VAL A 550 -9.98 -23.56 -6.38
CA VAL A 550 -9.20 -23.31 -5.15
C VAL A 550 -7.93 -24.16 -5.12
N LYS A 551 -8.01 -25.43 -5.52
CA LYS A 551 -6.85 -26.32 -5.60
C LYS A 551 -5.82 -25.82 -6.63
N HIS A 552 -6.29 -25.39 -7.79
CA HIS A 552 -5.45 -24.81 -8.84
C HIS A 552 -4.71 -23.57 -8.31
N PHE A 553 -5.43 -22.60 -7.74
CA PHE A 553 -4.83 -21.40 -7.13
C PHE A 553 -3.73 -21.73 -6.11
N PHE A 554 -4.01 -22.58 -5.11
CA PHE A 554 -3.03 -22.88 -4.06
C PHE A 554 -1.83 -23.69 -4.56
N ARG A 555 -2.01 -24.58 -5.53
CA ARG A 555 -0.88 -25.28 -6.17
C ARG A 555 0.04 -24.28 -6.87
N CYS A 556 -0.56 -23.41 -7.66
CA CYS A 556 0.08 -22.35 -8.42
C CYS A 556 0.83 -21.34 -7.54
N TYR A 557 0.18 -20.85 -6.49
CA TYR A 557 0.79 -20.01 -5.47
C TYR A 557 2.00 -20.71 -4.83
N ALA A 558 1.87 -21.98 -4.45
CA ALA A 558 2.92 -22.73 -3.77
C ALA A 558 4.17 -22.94 -4.63
N ILE A 559 4.02 -23.35 -5.89
CA ILE A 559 5.17 -23.60 -6.78
C ILE A 559 5.90 -22.32 -7.17
N ASN A 560 5.19 -21.18 -7.22
CA ASN A 560 5.76 -19.92 -7.65
C ASN A 560 6.18 -18.99 -6.50
N ARG A 561 5.90 -19.32 -5.23
CA ARG A 561 6.21 -18.42 -4.11
C ARG A 561 7.68 -18.01 -4.04
N HIS A 562 8.59 -18.88 -4.45
CA HIS A 562 10.02 -18.57 -4.52
C HIS A 562 10.35 -17.35 -5.39
N LYS A 563 9.50 -16.94 -6.34
CA LYS A 563 9.66 -15.71 -7.12
C LYS A 563 9.48 -14.46 -6.26
N MET A 564 8.59 -14.51 -5.26
CA MET A 564 8.32 -13.38 -4.36
C MET A 564 9.48 -13.02 -3.44
N THR A 565 10.42 -13.94 -3.22
CA THR A 565 11.61 -13.69 -2.40
C THR A 565 12.59 -12.71 -3.05
N VAL A 566 12.49 -12.51 -4.37
CA VAL A 566 13.36 -11.64 -5.16
C VAL A 566 12.56 -10.65 -6.00
N ILE A 567 11.29 -10.44 -5.67
CA ILE A 567 10.47 -9.48 -6.39
C ILE A 567 10.96 -8.06 -6.10
N THR A 568 10.81 -7.18 -7.08
CA THR A 568 11.08 -5.76 -6.95
C THR A 568 10.33 -5.15 -5.76
N PRO A 569 10.95 -4.28 -4.95
CA PRO A 569 10.26 -3.49 -3.94
C PRO A 569 9.17 -2.63 -4.58
N SER A 570 7.93 -2.81 -4.12
CA SER A 570 6.76 -2.13 -4.70
C SER A 570 6.08 -1.19 -3.72
N TYR A 571 5.55 -0.08 -4.24
CA TYR A 571 4.64 0.81 -3.51
C TYR A 571 3.54 -0.01 -2.82
N HIS A 572 3.33 0.25 -1.54
CA HIS A 572 2.27 -0.42 -0.78
C HIS A 572 0.92 0.28 -1.00
N ALA A 573 -0.05 -0.43 -1.56
CA ALA A 573 -1.41 0.07 -1.79
C ALA A 573 -2.47 -0.90 -1.25
N GLU A 574 -2.59 -2.09 -1.82
CA GLU A 574 -3.60 -3.07 -1.43
C GLU A 574 -3.25 -3.82 -0.14
N SER A 575 -4.21 -3.93 0.77
CA SER A 575 -4.08 -4.66 2.05
C SER A 575 -3.95 -6.18 1.89
N TYR A 576 -3.92 -6.70 0.65
CA TYR A 576 -3.70 -8.13 0.35
C TYR A 576 -2.38 -8.42 -0.38
N SER A 577 -1.45 -7.47 -0.38
CA SER A 577 -0.13 -7.62 -1.02
C SER A 577 0.57 -8.95 -0.65
N PRO A 578 1.13 -9.69 -1.64
CA PRO A 578 1.90 -10.90 -1.40
C PRO A 578 3.38 -10.63 -1.05
N GLU A 579 3.78 -9.38 -0.85
CA GLU A 579 5.18 -8.97 -0.67
C GLU A 579 5.85 -9.62 0.55
N ASP A 580 7.01 -10.24 0.35
CA ASP A 580 7.63 -11.17 1.31
C ASP A 580 8.64 -10.52 2.27
N ASN A 581 9.18 -9.33 1.98
CA ASN A 581 10.21 -8.72 2.83
C ASN A 581 9.62 -8.06 4.08
N ARG A 582 8.37 -7.59 4.03
CA ARG A 582 7.73 -6.85 5.14
C ARG A 582 6.36 -7.38 5.48
N PHE A 583 5.43 -7.41 4.53
CA PHE A 583 3.99 -7.47 4.86
C PHE A 583 3.43 -8.88 4.94
N ASP A 584 3.94 -9.82 4.14
CA ASP A 584 3.40 -11.17 4.02
C ASP A 584 4.47 -12.24 4.15
N LEU A 585 5.04 -12.35 5.35
CA LEU A 585 6.05 -13.35 5.68
C LEU A 585 5.47 -14.77 5.55
N ARG A 586 6.00 -15.57 4.62
CA ARG A 586 5.50 -16.92 4.31
C ARG A 586 6.66 -17.87 3.97
N PRO A 587 6.49 -19.20 4.14
CA PRO A 587 7.40 -20.17 3.53
C PRO A 587 7.47 -19.96 2.02
N PHE A 588 8.62 -20.28 1.41
CA PHE A 588 8.76 -20.32 -0.05
C PHE A 588 9.02 -21.73 -0.58
N LEU A 589 9.33 -22.69 0.30
CA LEU A 589 9.40 -24.12 0.02
C LEU A 589 8.15 -24.80 0.57
N TYR A 590 7.13 -24.95 -0.27
CA TYR A 590 5.88 -25.61 0.09
C TYR A 590 5.79 -27.02 -0.44
N ARG A 591 5.02 -27.87 0.26
CA ARG A 591 4.47 -29.08 -0.32
C ARG A 591 3.28 -28.71 -1.24
N ALA A 592 3.57 -28.44 -2.50
CA ALA A 592 2.61 -27.88 -3.46
C ALA A 592 1.36 -28.74 -3.77
N ASN A 593 1.33 -30.01 -3.32
CA ASN A 593 0.17 -30.87 -3.46
C ASN A 593 -0.87 -30.71 -2.33
N TRP A 594 -0.54 -29.94 -1.27
CA TRP A 594 -1.45 -29.61 -0.16
C TRP A 594 -2.27 -30.81 0.35
N SER A 595 -1.61 -31.97 0.46
CA SER A 595 -2.29 -33.27 0.48
C SER A 595 -3.39 -33.41 1.53
N TRP A 596 -3.21 -32.84 2.73
CA TRP A 596 -4.23 -32.90 3.79
C TRP A 596 -5.42 -31.99 3.46
N GLN A 597 -5.13 -30.73 3.14
CA GLN A 597 -6.12 -29.69 2.86
C GLN A 597 -6.98 -30.06 1.65
N PHE A 598 -6.35 -30.59 0.60
CA PHE A 598 -7.06 -30.99 -0.61
C PHE A 598 -7.97 -32.20 -0.37
N ARG A 599 -7.53 -33.19 0.44
CA ARG A 599 -8.42 -34.28 0.88
C ARG A 599 -9.58 -33.79 1.73
N ALA A 600 -9.37 -32.78 2.58
CA ALA A 600 -10.45 -32.20 3.37
C ALA A 600 -11.51 -31.52 2.47
N ILE A 601 -11.08 -30.81 1.44
CA ILE A 601 -11.98 -30.26 0.41
C ILE A 601 -12.76 -31.39 -0.29
N ASP A 602 -12.09 -32.48 -0.69
CA ASP A 602 -12.75 -33.60 -1.38
C ASP A 602 -13.82 -34.28 -0.51
N LYS A 603 -13.54 -34.46 0.78
CA LYS A 603 -14.53 -34.97 1.74
C LYS A 603 -15.75 -34.04 1.83
N GLN A 604 -15.54 -32.73 1.83
CA GLN A 604 -16.63 -31.76 1.89
C GLN A 604 -17.46 -31.73 0.59
N VAL A 605 -16.82 -31.85 -0.57
CA VAL A 605 -17.50 -31.99 -1.86
C VAL A 605 -18.38 -33.24 -1.86
N ALA A 606 -17.84 -34.38 -1.41
CA ALA A 606 -18.59 -35.64 -1.31
C ALA A 606 -19.79 -35.53 -0.35
N TYR A 607 -19.61 -34.87 0.79
CA TYR A 607 -20.68 -34.63 1.76
C TYR A 607 -21.81 -33.75 1.20
N ILE A 608 -21.47 -32.66 0.51
CA ILE A 608 -22.48 -31.79 -0.13
C ILE A 608 -23.24 -32.56 -1.21
N ALA A 609 -22.55 -33.41 -1.97
CA ALA A 609 -23.18 -34.26 -2.97
C ALA A 609 -24.13 -35.31 -2.34
N SER A 610 -23.80 -35.89 -1.18
CA SER A 610 -24.69 -36.81 -0.47
C SER A 610 -25.93 -36.12 0.11
N MET A 611 -25.80 -34.88 0.62
CA MET A 611 -26.96 -34.13 1.12
C MET A 611 -27.97 -33.76 0.03
N LYS A 612 -27.49 -33.44 -1.18
CA LYS A 612 -28.39 -33.18 -2.32
C LYS A 612 -29.16 -34.43 -2.75
N ARG A 613 -28.57 -35.63 -2.59
CA ARG A 613 -29.25 -36.91 -2.91
C ARG A 613 -30.32 -37.27 -1.89
N THR A 614 -30.13 -36.97 -0.61
CA THR A 614 -31.14 -37.25 0.43
C THR A 614 -32.30 -36.26 0.41
N GLY A 615 -32.08 -35.02 -0.03
CA GLY A 615 -33.14 -34.00 -0.14
C GLY A 615 -34.07 -34.14 -1.35
N SER A 616 -33.74 -34.98 -2.34
CA SER A 616 -34.59 -35.24 -3.51
C SER A 616 -35.40 -36.54 -3.42
N THR A 617 -35.26 -37.31 -2.33
CA THR A 617 -35.94 -38.61 -2.15
C THR A 617 -37.05 -38.61 -1.09
N ASP A 618 -37.29 -37.50 -0.39
CA ASP A 618 -38.31 -37.43 0.68
C ASP A 618 -39.69 -36.93 0.22
N SER A 619 -40.06 -37.19 -1.05
CA SER A 619 -41.47 -37.10 -1.48
C SER A 619 -42.14 -38.45 -1.69
N ASN A 620 -41.53 -39.57 -1.23
CA ASN A 620 -42.26 -40.83 -1.08
C ASN A 620 -41.50 -41.86 -0.22
N GLN A 621 -42.20 -42.33 0.82
CA GLN A 621 -42.06 -43.58 1.57
C GLN A 621 -41.53 -43.54 3.01
N SER A 622 -42.33 -44.23 3.82
CA SER A 622 -42.30 -44.42 5.26
C SER A 622 -41.25 -45.41 5.76
N THR A 623 -40.84 -45.19 7.01
CA THR A 623 -40.44 -46.18 8.05
C THR A 623 -39.37 -47.22 7.70
N LYS A 624 -38.16 -47.03 8.28
CA LYS A 624 -37.57 -47.98 9.24
C LYS A 624 -36.29 -47.43 9.89
N SER A 625 -36.18 -47.68 11.19
CA SER A 625 -35.10 -47.28 12.08
C SER A 625 -33.80 -48.06 11.82
N LYS A 626 -32.66 -47.36 11.84
CA LYS A 626 -31.36 -47.91 12.26
C LYS A 626 -30.57 -46.81 12.97
N LYS A 627 -30.24 -47.07 14.24
CA LYS A 627 -29.32 -46.29 15.07
C LYS A 627 -27.90 -46.39 14.50
N SER A 628 -27.29 -45.26 14.13
CA SER A 628 -25.84 -45.12 14.03
C SER A 628 -25.38 -44.02 14.97
N ASN A 629 -24.57 -44.39 15.97
CA ASN A 629 -23.95 -43.52 16.95
C ASN A 629 -22.68 -42.88 16.36
N ASP A 630 -22.84 -41.86 15.53
CA ASP A 630 -21.79 -40.86 15.31
C ASP A 630 -22.44 -39.48 15.33
N PRO A 631 -21.95 -38.53 16.15
CA PRO A 631 -22.52 -37.20 16.16
C PRO A 631 -22.28 -36.56 14.78
N PRO A 632 -23.31 -36.04 14.09
CA PRO A 632 -23.09 -35.29 12.88
C PRO A 632 -22.23 -34.09 13.24
N SER A 633 -21.06 -33.95 12.60
CA SER A 633 -20.21 -32.77 12.73
C SER A 633 -20.94 -31.56 12.18
N ARG A 634 -21.86 -31.00 12.96
CA ARG A 634 -22.53 -29.72 12.69
C ARG A 634 -21.52 -28.61 12.94
N ILE A 635 -20.59 -28.43 12.02
CA ILE A 635 -19.88 -27.15 11.93
C ILE A 635 -20.72 -26.24 11.02
N ARG A 636 -21.88 -25.82 11.52
CA ARG A 636 -22.49 -24.56 11.10
C ARG A 636 -22.03 -23.51 12.11
N ALA A 637 -20.96 -22.80 11.78
CA ALA A 637 -20.53 -21.60 12.50
C ALA A 637 -21.27 -20.35 12.01
N GLY A 638 -22.51 -20.52 11.52
CA GLY A 638 -23.36 -19.41 11.08
C GLY A 638 -24.46 -19.23 12.10
N ILE A 639 -24.46 -18.09 12.79
CA ILE A 639 -25.59 -17.60 13.57
C ILE A 639 -26.31 -16.58 12.67
N THR A 640 -27.60 -16.76 12.45
CA THR A 640 -28.45 -15.67 11.94
C THR A 640 -28.68 -14.75 13.13
N VAL A 641 -28.08 -13.56 13.09
CA VAL A 641 -28.21 -12.53 14.13
C VAL A 641 -29.48 -11.73 13.90
#